data_AF-A0A5M3YUA3-F1
#
_entry.id   AF-A0A5M3YUA3-F1
#
_cell.length_a   1.000
_cell.length_b   1.000
_cell.length_c   1.000
_cell.angle_alpha   90.00
_cell.angle_beta   90.00
_cell.angle_gamma   90.00
#
_symmetry.space_group_name_H-M   'P 1'
#
loop_
_entity.id
_entity.type
_entity.pdbx_description
1 polymer ?
#
loop_
_entity_poly.entity_id
_entity_poly.type
_entity_poly.pdbx_seq_one_letter_code
_entity_poly.pdbx_strand_id
1 'polypeptide(L)'
;MVKFAILTGAIALGTAVSAQCGSGTPDATVSGEDGSYTAAVGSEDVYSGDDYYTAIQTALDAISTGQRLSVIASGSIGTNVISISSGKTFEGCGTIDVGFNEGGRGAIESLDTDGVSIPYLTMTGNPYFGMRFYGVTGLSLGTITMNLSGGLGIRFERDEAANADVSMDSITVTGAGSHAVETWNIDGLTINEVIARDVGECGLLLQTTTNAQVGLVDGDNVAAGTGYATFRMANTNGRLADGSYTTNVFVDNVISRGGGRGVFCVSESGGVEIRNVDLADNGNNAILIENCYGVSILGGTVEGGGEVRLAARDEFENNRDVSITLEVNGNSVTENPCGENISWDIAGDATLNATAGYVPQNPNGSRLVAVFVGGTSGIALSTATALARHTRSPKIYLVGRSQSAANSAIDSIKTINPSAQPTFLQADISLLKNVDSVCAEIASKEQKLNLLFMTPGYFTLKGRDETAEGLDRKFSLHYYARMRFINQLLPLLKAAAEDPSVEGSARLSRVVSVLDPHAAVRARGTGTLDYSDISLKNTFTLAKCAAHASLMGNFYLEDMARQHPQTSFVHAYPSGVATGLMREIPGGNVLAVVLKTLLRPFMVPLEESGERHLFAATSGKFPPKAEGARTEGDVAVGSDGAEGSGCYWVNWDGEALPSNKKLDKTRETGAVEKVVQHTNEVFEEVCGVAQGM
;
A
#
# COMPACT_ATOMS: atom_id res chain seq x y z
N MET A 1 -7.59 -33.89 -1.61
CA MET A 1 -7.74 -34.49 -2.96
C MET A 1 -9.18 -34.27 -3.44
N VAL A 2 -9.50 -33.03 -3.83
CA VAL A 2 -10.74 -32.69 -4.54
C VAL A 2 -10.34 -31.59 -5.51
N LYS A 3 -10.03 -31.96 -6.75
CA LYS A 3 -9.82 -31.01 -7.85
C LYS A 3 -11.20 -30.58 -8.33
N PHE A 4 -11.53 -29.29 -8.19
CA PHE A 4 -12.70 -28.72 -8.84
C PHE A 4 -12.44 -28.65 -10.35
N ALA A 5 -13.33 -29.28 -11.10
CA ALA A 5 -13.34 -29.24 -12.56
C ALA A 5 -14.06 -27.96 -13.02
N ILE A 6 -13.30 -27.04 -13.62
CA ILE A 6 -13.84 -25.95 -14.44
C ILE A 6 -13.18 -26.10 -15.82
N LEU A 7 -13.64 -27.09 -16.58
CA LEU A 7 -13.26 -27.25 -17.98
C LEU A 7 -14.40 -27.93 -18.73
N THR A 8 -15.54 -27.24 -18.83
CA THR A 8 -16.70 -27.72 -19.60
C THR A 8 -17.62 -26.62 -20.13
N GLY A 9 -17.36 -25.34 -19.83
CA GLY A 9 -18.19 -24.22 -20.29
C GLY A 9 -17.93 -23.72 -21.72
N ALA A 10 -16.65 -23.75 -22.17
CA ALA A 10 -16.26 -23.14 -23.44
C ALA A 10 -16.87 -23.83 -24.68
N ILE A 11 -17.07 -25.16 -24.64
CA ILE A 11 -17.61 -25.92 -25.77
C ILE A 11 -19.13 -25.66 -25.94
N ALA A 12 -19.86 -25.43 -24.85
CA ALA A 12 -21.31 -25.18 -24.90
C ALA A 12 -21.64 -23.76 -25.40
N LEU A 13 -20.86 -22.75 -25.01
CA LEU A 13 -21.03 -21.35 -25.46
C LEU A 13 -20.75 -21.18 -26.96
N GLY A 14 -19.70 -21.83 -27.50
CA GLY A 14 -19.40 -21.77 -28.94
C GLY A 14 -20.54 -22.28 -29.82
N THR A 15 -21.28 -23.30 -29.37
CA THR A 15 -22.44 -23.84 -30.11
C THR A 15 -23.69 -22.97 -30.05
N ALA A 16 -23.87 -22.17 -29.01
CA ALA A 16 -25.03 -21.29 -28.86
C ALA A 16 -24.83 -19.94 -29.59
N VAL A 17 -23.62 -19.39 -29.60
CA VAL A 17 -23.27 -18.13 -30.29
C VAL A 17 -23.38 -18.31 -31.82
N SER A 18 -22.88 -19.43 -32.35
CA SER A 18 -23.07 -19.78 -33.78
C SER A 18 -24.55 -19.91 -34.16
N ALA A 19 -25.43 -20.30 -33.22
CA ALA A 19 -26.86 -20.42 -33.46
C ALA A 19 -27.62 -19.08 -33.44
N GLN A 20 -27.03 -18.01 -32.89
CA GLN A 20 -27.67 -16.68 -32.78
C GLN A 20 -27.19 -15.69 -33.85
N CYS A 21 -25.96 -15.81 -34.35
CA CYS A 21 -25.47 -14.98 -35.45
C CYS A 21 -26.27 -15.20 -36.73
N GLY A 22 -26.66 -14.13 -37.43
CA GLY A 22 -27.47 -14.22 -38.65
C GLY A 22 -28.92 -14.65 -38.41
N SER A 23 -29.34 -14.81 -37.15
CA SER A 23 -30.74 -15.13 -36.82
C SER A 23 -31.69 -13.97 -37.12
N GLY A 24 -32.97 -14.30 -37.34
CA GLY A 24 -33.99 -13.34 -37.76
C GLY A 24 -33.92 -13.04 -39.26
N THR A 25 -34.24 -11.79 -39.64
CA THR A 25 -34.21 -11.34 -41.04
C THR A 25 -33.25 -10.16 -41.14
N PRO A 26 -31.97 -10.38 -41.46
CA PRO A 26 -31.04 -9.28 -41.74
C PRO A 26 -31.45 -8.56 -43.04
N ASP A 27 -31.06 -7.29 -43.16
CA ASP A 27 -31.33 -6.49 -44.36
C ASP A 27 -30.48 -6.95 -45.56
N ALA A 28 -29.26 -7.42 -45.27
CA ALA A 28 -28.36 -7.99 -46.24
C ALA A 28 -27.69 -9.26 -45.74
N THR A 29 -27.33 -10.15 -46.66
CA THR A 29 -26.60 -11.38 -46.37
C THR A 29 -25.47 -11.61 -47.37
N VAL A 30 -24.32 -12.06 -46.90
CA VAL A 30 -23.30 -12.71 -47.75
C VAL A 30 -23.31 -14.20 -47.46
N SER A 31 -23.50 -15.02 -48.50
CA SER A 31 -23.54 -16.47 -48.43
C SER A 31 -22.70 -17.10 -49.55
N GLY A 32 -22.49 -18.41 -49.49
CA GLY A 32 -21.65 -19.14 -50.43
C GLY A 32 -20.44 -19.78 -49.75
N GLU A 33 -19.47 -20.16 -50.57
CA GLU A 33 -18.24 -20.86 -50.18
C GLU A 33 -17.07 -20.42 -51.06
N ASP A 34 -15.87 -20.92 -50.77
CA ASP A 34 -14.67 -20.49 -51.46
C ASP A 34 -14.76 -20.68 -52.99
N GLY A 35 -14.51 -19.59 -53.73
CA GLY A 35 -14.69 -19.52 -55.18
C GLY A 35 -16.11 -19.21 -55.67
N SER A 36 -17.11 -19.07 -54.79
CA SER A 36 -18.47 -18.65 -55.16
C SER A 36 -19.25 -18.02 -53.99
N TYR A 37 -19.35 -16.70 -54.01
CA TYR A 37 -20.04 -15.88 -53.01
C TYR A 37 -21.18 -15.08 -53.65
N THR A 38 -22.27 -14.93 -52.90
CA THR A 38 -23.43 -14.10 -53.27
C THR A 38 -23.72 -13.13 -52.13
N ALA A 39 -23.83 -11.84 -52.47
CA ALA A 39 -24.37 -10.83 -51.57
C ALA A 39 -25.77 -10.42 -52.01
N ALA A 40 -26.73 -10.48 -51.09
CA ALA A 40 -28.12 -10.11 -51.34
C ALA A 40 -28.57 -9.03 -50.35
N VAL A 41 -29.37 -8.07 -50.83
CA VAL A 41 -30.08 -7.07 -50.02
C VAL A 41 -31.57 -7.27 -50.22
N GLY A 42 -32.28 -7.65 -49.16
CA GLY A 42 -33.65 -8.14 -49.28
C GLY A 42 -33.74 -9.36 -50.21
N SER A 43 -34.39 -9.19 -51.37
CA SER A 43 -34.52 -10.25 -52.39
C SER A 43 -33.65 -10.02 -53.63
N GLU A 44 -32.80 -9.00 -53.64
CA GLU A 44 -31.98 -8.63 -54.79
C GLU A 44 -30.52 -8.99 -54.56
N ASP A 45 -29.93 -9.76 -55.48
CA ASP A 45 -28.50 -10.04 -55.50
C ASP A 45 -27.74 -8.80 -55.98
N VAL A 46 -26.93 -8.22 -55.10
CA VAL A 46 -26.07 -7.06 -55.40
C VAL A 46 -24.67 -7.46 -55.83
N TYR A 47 -24.26 -8.71 -55.54
CA TYR A 47 -23.01 -9.30 -56.01
C TYR A 47 -23.14 -10.82 -56.18
N SER A 48 -22.50 -11.34 -57.22
CA SER A 48 -22.24 -12.78 -57.40
C SER A 48 -20.88 -12.94 -58.08
N GLY A 49 -19.94 -13.63 -57.43
CA GLY A 49 -18.57 -13.78 -57.92
C GLY A 49 -17.72 -14.65 -57.00
N ASP A 50 -16.41 -14.65 -57.21
CA ASP A 50 -15.43 -15.48 -56.48
C ASP A 50 -14.68 -14.72 -55.37
N ASP A 51 -14.80 -13.38 -55.31
CA ASP A 51 -14.06 -12.54 -54.37
C ASP A 51 -14.86 -12.26 -53.09
N TYR A 52 -14.42 -12.85 -51.98
CA TYR A 52 -15.09 -12.77 -50.68
C TYR A 52 -15.17 -11.34 -50.14
N TYR A 53 -14.07 -10.59 -50.25
CA TYR A 53 -14.01 -9.20 -49.81
C TYR A 53 -15.01 -8.32 -50.56
N THR A 54 -15.05 -8.42 -51.89
CA THR A 54 -15.96 -7.64 -52.74
C THR A 54 -17.41 -7.97 -52.41
N ALA A 55 -17.75 -9.24 -52.15
CA ALA A 55 -19.09 -9.61 -51.69
C ALA A 55 -19.49 -8.88 -50.39
N ILE A 56 -18.60 -8.88 -49.39
CA ILE A 56 -18.84 -8.20 -48.11
C ILE A 56 -18.96 -6.70 -48.27
N GLN A 57 -17.99 -6.05 -48.92
CA GLN A 57 -17.98 -4.60 -49.04
C GLN A 57 -19.16 -4.10 -49.88
N THR A 58 -19.52 -4.81 -50.96
CA THR A 58 -20.69 -4.46 -51.78
C THR A 58 -21.98 -4.54 -50.96
N ALA A 59 -22.13 -5.55 -50.10
CA ALA A 59 -23.28 -5.68 -49.22
C ALA A 59 -23.33 -4.55 -48.17
N LEU A 60 -22.19 -4.21 -47.56
CA LEU A 60 -22.07 -3.09 -46.63
C LEU A 60 -22.41 -1.76 -47.29
N ASP A 61 -21.93 -1.51 -48.50
CA ASP A 61 -22.16 -0.28 -49.25
C ASP A 61 -23.63 -0.13 -49.66
N ALA A 62 -24.32 -1.25 -49.89
CA ALA A 62 -25.72 -1.27 -50.32
C ALA A 62 -26.74 -1.08 -49.17
N ILE A 63 -26.36 -1.32 -47.91
CA ILE A 63 -27.24 -1.09 -46.75
C ILE A 63 -27.13 0.35 -46.22
N SER A 64 -28.19 0.80 -45.54
CA SER A 64 -28.33 2.13 -44.93
C SER A 64 -28.09 2.12 -43.42
N THR A 65 -27.98 3.31 -42.82
CA THR A 65 -28.00 3.48 -41.35
C THR A 65 -29.22 2.79 -40.74
N GLY A 66 -29.03 2.07 -39.65
CA GLY A 66 -30.04 1.26 -38.96
C GLY A 66 -30.20 -0.15 -39.51
N GLN A 67 -29.53 -0.48 -40.62
CA GLN A 67 -29.62 -1.79 -41.27
C GLN A 67 -28.46 -2.71 -40.91
N ARG A 68 -28.69 -4.00 -41.07
CA ARG A 68 -27.81 -5.09 -40.66
C ARG A 68 -27.38 -5.97 -41.82
N LEU A 69 -26.07 -6.18 -41.93
CA LEU A 69 -25.46 -7.20 -42.77
C LEU A 69 -25.06 -8.42 -41.94
N SER A 70 -25.45 -9.62 -42.38
CA SER A 70 -24.93 -10.89 -41.85
C SER A 70 -24.10 -11.64 -42.89
N VAL A 71 -22.80 -11.78 -42.63
CA VAL A 71 -21.86 -12.55 -43.44
C VAL A 71 -21.85 -14.01 -42.94
N ILE A 72 -22.63 -14.85 -43.59
CA ILE A 72 -22.81 -16.27 -43.25
C ILE A 72 -21.68 -17.14 -43.83
N ALA A 73 -21.19 -16.76 -45.01
CA ALA A 73 -20.07 -17.45 -45.66
C ALA A 73 -18.78 -17.31 -44.85
N SER A 74 -17.86 -18.27 -45.02
CA SER A 74 -16.47 -18.17 -44.55
C SER A 74 -15.56 -18.00 -45.76
N GLY A 75 -14.48 -17.26 -45.61
CA GLY A 75 -13.56 -16.98 -46.72
C GLY A 75 -12.38 -16.11 -46.28
N SER A 76 -11.42 -15.91 -47.20
CA SER A 76 -10.28 -15.03 -46.97
C SER A 76 -10.48 -13.70 -47.67
N ILE A 77 -10.27 -12.60 -46.94
CA ILE A 77 -10.20 -11.25 -47.55
C ILE A 77 -8.78 -10.90 -48.01
N GLY A 78 -7.81 -11.80 -47.81
CA GLY A 78 -6.40 -11.52 -48.05
C GLY A 78 -5.95 -10.31 -47.23
N THR A 79 -5.30 -9.33 -47.87
CA THR A 79 -4.83 -8.09 -47.23
C THR A 79 -5.82 -6.93 -47.35
N ASN A 80 -7.02 -7.16 -47.89
CA ASN A 80 -8.04 -6.13 -48.07
C ASN A 80 -8.62 -5.65 -46.73
N VAL A 81 -9.33 -4.53 -46.77
CA VAL A 81 -9.84 -3.82 -45.59
C VAL A 81 -11.35 -3.65 -45.70
N ILE A 82 -12.12 -4.31 -44.84
CA ILE A 82 -13.56 -4.09 -44.73
C ILE A 82 -13.80 -2.77 -44.00
N SER A 83 -14.45 -1.81 -44.67
CA SER A 83 -14.77 -0.50 -44.09
C SER A 83 -16.25 -0.41 -43.72
N ILE A 84 -16.55 -0.10 -42.46
CA ILE A 84 -17.92 0.04 -41.96
C ILE A 84 -18.23 1.52 -41.72
N SER A 85 -19.30 2.02 -42.32
CA SER A 85 -19.78 3.40 -42.15
C SER A 85 -20.82 3.52 -41.02
N SER A 86 -21.04 4.73 -40.52
CA SER A 86 -21.94 5.04 -39.40
C SER A 86 -23.33 4.37 -39.43
N GLY A 87 -23.75 3.91 -38.25
CA GLY A 87 -25.07 3.38 -37.95
C GLY A 87 -25.36 1.99 -38.52
N LYS A 88 -24.36 1.29 -39.05
CA LYS A 88 -24.53 -0.06 -39.63
C LYS A 88 -24.20 -1.14 -38.62
N THR A 89 -24.91 -2.26 -38.72
CA THR A 89 -24.59 -3.49 -37.99
C THR A 89 -23.91 -4.49 -38.93
N PHE A 90 -22.73 -4.98 -38.54
CA PHE A 90 -21.96 -5.99 -39.27
C PHE A 90 -21.81 -7.26 -38.44
N GLU A 91 -22.37 -8.37 -38.90
CA GLU A 91 -22.22 -9.67 -38.26
C GLU A 91 -21.32 -10.58 -39.11
N GLY A 92 -20.13 -10.92 -38.61
CA GLY A 92 -19.23 -11.91 -39.19
C GLY A 92 -19.52 -13.31 -38.66
N CYS A 93 -20.58 -13.94 -39.16
CA CYS A 93 -21.03 -15.25 -38.68
C CYS A 93 -20.17 -16.41 -39.16
N GLY A 94 -19.69 -16.34 -40.41
CA GLY A 94 -18.64 -17.23 -40.88
C GLY A 94 -17.25 -16.73 -40.48
N THR A 95 -16.25 -17.59 -40.63
CA THR A 95 -14.87 -17.25 -40.32
C THR A 95 -14.29 -16.34 -41.41
N ILE A 96 -13.79 -15.17 -41.02
CA ILE A 96 -13.06 -14.25 -41.89
C ILE A 96 -11.56 -14.50 -41.70
N ASP A 97 -10.92 -15.03 -42.73
CA ASP A 97 -9.47 -15.22 -42.77
C ASP A 97 -8.76 -13.98 -43.32
N VAL A 98 -7.70 -13.53 -42.66
CA VAL A 98 -7.03 -12.26 -42.93
C VAL A 98 -5.50 -12.41 -43.09
N GLY A 99 -4.94 -11.62 -43.99
CA GLY A 99 -3.51 -11.54 -44.27
C GLY A 99 -2.85 -10.29 -43.69
N PHE A 100 -1.52 -10.28 -43.68
CA PHE A 100 -0.74 -9.17 -43.13
C PHE A 100 -0.75 -7.98 -44.11
N ASN A 101 -1.32 -6.86 -43.68
CA ASN A 101 -1.33 -5.63 -44.46
C ASN A 101 -0.10 -4.76 -44.11
N GLU A 102 0.89 -4.73 -45.02
CA GLU A 102 2.13 -3.94 -44.85
C GLU A 102 1.90 -2.42 -44.71
N GLY A 103 0.71 -1.93 -45.08
CA GLY A 103 0.31 -0.53 -44.97
C GLY A 103 -0.17 -0.11 -43.58
N GLY A 104 -0.14 -1.00 -42.58
CA GLY A 104 -0.54 -0.67 -41.20
C GLY A 104 -2.06 -0.51 -41.01
N ARG A 105 -2.86 -1.24 -41.80
CA ARG A 105 -4.33 -1.15 -41.79
C ARG A 105 -4.98 -2.28 -40.99
N GLY A 106 -6.17 -2.01 -40.48
CA GLY A 106 -7.03 -3.03 -39.89
C GLY A 106 -7.66 -3.92 -40.96
N ALA A 107 -7.89 -5.20 -40.66
CA ALA A 107 -8.69 -6.06 -41.53
C ALA A 107 -10.17 -5.62 -41.58
N ILE A 108 -10.67 -5.10 -40.45
CA ILE A 108 -11.94 -4.38 -40.34
C ILE A 108 -11.68 -3.00 -39.73
N GLU A 109 -12.22 -1.95 -40.35
CA GLU A 109 -12.05 -0.57 -39.91
C GLU A 109 -13.39 0.16 -39.78
N SER A 110 -13.50 0.98 -38.73
CA SER A 110 -14.56 1.98 -38.56
C SER A 110 -13.92 3.27 -38.07
N LEU A 111 -13.90 4.29 -38.92
CA LEU A 111 -13.09 5.49 -38.76
C LEU A 111 -13.99 6.72 -38.90
N ASP A 112 -13.97 7.63 -37.91
CA ASP A 112 -14.83 8.82 -37.86
C ASP A 112 -16.33 8.49 -38.00
N THR A 113 -16.79 7.46 -37.28
CA THR A 113 -18.16 6.92 -37.39
C THR A 113 -18.95 7.00 -36.09
N ASP A 114 -20.28 7.05 -36.22
CA ASP A 114 -21.21 6.99 -35.08
C ASP A 114 -22.10 5.74 -35.15
N GLY A 115 -22.31 5.07 -34.02
CA GLY A 115 -23.30 4.00 -33.86
C GLY A 115 -23.04 2.73 -34.67
N VAL A 116 -21.79 2.37 -34.91
CA VAL A 116 -21.43 1.09 -35.56
C VAL A 116 -21.56 -0.07 -34.56
N SER A 117 -22.13 -1.19 -35.00
CA SER A 117 -22.25 -2.39 -34.17
C SER A 117 -21.67 -3.62 -34.87
N ILE A 118 -20.88 -4.40 -34.14
CA ILE A 118 -20.34 -5.70 -34.57
C ILE A 118 -20.70 -6.74 -33.51
N PRO A 119 -21.92 -7.32 -33.57
CA PRO A 119 -22.41 -8.21 -32.52
C PRO A 119 -21.66 -9.55 -32.46
N TYR A 120 -21.16 -10.03 -33.60
CA TYR A 120 -20.47 -11.30 -33.73
C TYR A 120 -19.36 -11.22 -34.76
N LEU A 121 -18.21 -11.79 -34.45
CA LEU A 121 -17.11 -11.94 -35.40
C LEU A 121 -16.24 -13.15 -35.04
N THR A 122 -15.95 -13.98 -36.04
CA THR A 122 -14.87 -14.98 -35.95
C THR A 122 -13.79 -14.65 -36.98
N MET A 123 -12.54 -14.50 -36.53
CA MET A 123 -11.41 -14.14 -37.38
C MET A 123 -10.23 -15.12 -37.20
N THR A 124 -9.55 -15.44 -38.30
CA THR A 124 -8.28 -16.18 -38.32
C THR A 124 -7.22 -15.47 -39.15
N GLY A 125 -5.95 -15.81 -38.97
CA GLY A 125 -4.87 -15.38 -39.85
C GLY A 125 -3.83 -14.49 -39.16
N ASN A 126 -3.13 -13.67 -39.95
CA ASN A 126 -2.01 -12.84 -39.46
C ASN A 126 -2.21 -11.36 -39.87
N PRO A 127 -3.11 -10.61 -39.22
CA PRO A 127 -3.34 -9.22 -39.57
C PRO A 127 -2.20 -8.30 -39.12
N TYR A 128 -2.21 -7.05 -39.58
CA TYR A 128 -1.48 -5.98 -38.88
C TYR A 128 -2.28 -5.58 -37.63
N PHE A 129 -3.52 -5.14 -37.82
CA PHE A 129 -4.57 -5.07 -36.79
C PHE A 129 -5.77 -5.91 -37.24
N GLY A 130 -6.34 -6.74 -36.37
CA GLY A 130 -7.60 -7.44 -36.68
C GLY A 130 -8.73 -6.43 -36.89
N MET A 131 -8.88 -5.50 -35.94
CA MET A 131 -9.83 -4.39 -36.02
C MET A 131 -9.16 -3.08 -35.64
N ARG A 132 -9.49 -2.00 -36.35
CA ARG A 132 -8.90 -0.68 -36.12
C ARG A 132 -9.97 0.41 -36.07
N PHE A 133 -9.85 1.29 -35.08
CA PHE A 133 -10.84 2.33 -34.77
C PHE A 133 -10.19 3.67 -34.45
N TYR A 134 -10.83 4.76 -34.86
CA TYR A 134 -10.62 6.10 -34.31
C TYR A 134 -11.82 7.00 -34.63
N GLY A 135 -12.00 8.08 -33.87
CA GLY A 135 -13.12 9.00 -34.07
C GLY A 135 -14.48 8.34 -33.91
N VAL A 136 -14.57 7.20 -33.20
CA VAL A 136 -15.83 6.45 -33.09
C VAL A 136 -16.64 6.89 -31.87
N THR A 137 -17.95 7.03 -32.04
CA THR A 137 -18.90 7.23 -30.94
C THR A 137 -19.96 6.12 -30.96
N GLY A 138 -20.32 5.58 -29.80
CA GLY A 138 -21.38 4.57 -29.70
C GLY A 138 -21.02 3.23 -30.37
N LEU A 139 -19.73 2.87 -30.45
CA LEU A 139 -19.28 1.59 -31.00
C LEU A 139 -19.70 0.45 -30.06
N SER A 140 -20.31 -0.59 -30.61
CA SER A 140 -20.68 -1.79 -29.84
C SER A 140 -20.09 -3.05 -30.45
N LEU A 141 -19.21 -3.72 -29.71
CA LEU A 141 -18.62 -5.01 -30.05
C LEU A 141 -19.25 -6.08 -29.16
N GLY A 142 -19.84 -7.11 -29.75
CA GLY A 142 -20.46 -8.22 -29.01
C GLY A 142 -19.45 -9.34 -28.73
N THR A 143 -19.75 -10.54 -29.20
CA THR A 143 -18.85 -11.70 -29.07
C THR A 143 -17.85 -11.74 -30.23
N ILE A 144 -16.60 -11.40 -29.95
CA ILE A 144 -15.51 -11.35 -30.93
C ILE A 144 -14.49 -12.43 -30.58
N THR A 145 -14.24 -13.34 -31.52
CA THR A 145 -13.24 -14.41 -31.38
C THR A 145 -12.20 -14.31 -32.47
N MET A 146 -10.93 -14.19 -32.08
CA MET A 146 -9.80 -14.12 -33.00
C MET A 146 -8.79 -15.23 -32.67
N ASN A 147 -8.53 -16.12 -33.64
CA ASN A 147 -7.47 -17.12 -33.58
C ASN A 147 -6.36 -16.73 -34.56
N LEU A 148 -5.42 -15.93 -34.06
CA LEU A 148 -4.39 -15.30 -34.86
C LEU A 148 -3.09 -16.10 -34.82
N SER A 149 -2.24 -15.91 -35.83
CA SER A 149 -0.87 -16.43 -35.88
C SER A 149 0.20 -15.33 -35.77
N GLY A 150 -0.21 -14.11 -35.42
CA GLY A 150 0.61 -12.91 -35.34
C GLY A 150 -0.26 -11.64 -35.32
N GLY A 151 0.37 -10.47 -35.39
CA GLY A 151 -0.35 -9.20 -35.41
C GLY A 151 -0.92 -8.76 -34.05
N LEU A 152 -1.83 -7.80 -34.10
CA LEU A 152 -2.56 -7.23 -32.95
C LEU A 152 -4.07 -7.42 -33.17
N GLY A 153 -4.82 -7.73 -32.11
CA GLY A 153 -6.27 -7.94 -32.18
C GLY A 153 -7.06 -6.66 -32.50
N ILE A 154 -7.38 -5.86 -31.47
CA ILE A 154 -8.15 -4.61 -31.59
C ILE A 154 -7.27 -3.41 -31.25
N ARG A 155 -7.24 -2.43 -32.14
CA ARG A 155 -6.46 -1.19 -32.02
C ARG A 155 -7.36 0.04 -32.09
N PHE A 156 -7.30 0.90 -31.08
CA PHE A 156 -7.72 2.29 -31.19
C PHE A 156 -6.50 3.18 -31.40
N GLU A 157 -6.62 4.21 -32.25
CA GLU A 157 -5.44 5.00 -32.63
C GLU A 157 -5.07 6.11 -31.65
N ARG A 158 -3.75 6.25 -31.47
CA ARG A 158 -3.13 7.24 -30.56
C ARG A 158 -3.23 8.66 -31.09
N ASP A 159 -2.90 8.83 -32.38
CA ASP A 159 -2.63 10.14 -32.99
C ASP A 159 -3.82 10.64 -33.83
N GLU A 160 -4.98 10.00 -33.69
CA GLU A 160 -6.21 10.29 -34.44
C GLU A 160 -7.32 10.81 -33.51
N ALA A 161 -8.51 11.07 -34.06
CA ALA A 161 -9.65 11.58 -33.31
C ALA A 161 -10.04 10.68 -32.12
N ALA A 162 -10.39 11.30 -31.00
CA ALA A 162 -10.81 10.61 -29.78
C ALA A 162 -12.13 9.87 -29.97
N ASN A 163 -12.35 8.86 -29.14
CA ASN A 163 -13.50 7.97 -29.16
C ASN A 163 -14.36 8.18 -27.92
N ALA A 164 -15.65 7.87 -28.02
CA ALA A 164 -16.57 7.96 -26.89
C ALA A 164 -17.60 6.82 -26.88
N ASP A 165 -18.08 6.46 -25.70
CA ASP A 165 -19.19 5.50 -25.51
C ASP A 165 -18.97 4.16 -26.23
N VAL A 166 -17.81 3.54 -25.97
CA VAL A 166 -17.43 2.25 -26.57
C VAL A 166 -17.85 1.11 -25.63
N SER A 167 -18.51 0.09 -26.17
CA SER A 167 -18.89 -1.14 -25.45
C SER A 167 -18.27 -2.37 -26.10
N MET A 168 -17.76 -3.28 -25.27
CA MET A 168 -17.27 -4.60 -25.67
C MET A 168 -17.86 -5.64 -24.74
N ASP A 169 -18.54 -6.65 -25.28
CA ASP A 169 -19.08 -7.74 -24.48
C ASP A 169 -17.98 -8.78 -24.19
N SER A 170 -17.74 -9.73 -25.09
CA SER A 170 -16.74 -10.78 -24.89
C SER A 170 -15.71 -10.76 -26.02
N ILE A 171 -14.48 -10.39 -25.71
CA ILE A 171 -13.36 -10.37 -26.66
C ILE A 171 -12.39 -11.50 -26.32
N THR A 172 -12.32 -12.52 -27.18
CA THR A 172 -11.36 -13.63 -27.06
C THR A 172 -10.32 -13.55 -28.15
N VAL A 173 -9.03 -13.46 -27.78
CA VAL A 173 -7.91 -13.41 -28.71
C VAL A 173 -6.87 -14.45 -28.33
N THR A 174 -6.53 -15.32 -29.28
CA THR A 174 -5.47 -16.32 -29.14
C THR A 174 -4.38 -16.09 -30.18
N GLY A 175 -3.10 -16.16 -29.78
CA GLY A 175 -1.96 -16.18 -30.71
C GLY A 175 -1.57 -14.86 -31.38
N ALA A 176 -2.08 -13.72 -30.89
CA ALA A 176 -1.63 -12.41 -31.34
C ALA A 176 -0.15 -12.19 -30.97
N GLY A 177 0.65 -11.67 -31.91
CA GLY A 177 2.06 -11.38 -31.66
C GLY A 177 2.31 -10.11 -30.84
N SER A 178 1.31 -9.23 -30.77
CA SER A 178 1.29 -7.96 -30.03
C SER A 178 0.15 -7.98 -29.00
N HIS A 179 -0.64 -6.92 -28.87
CA HIS A 179 -1.76 -6.82 -27.93
C HIS A 179 -3.01 -7.56 -28.42
N ALA A 180 -3.81 -8.08 -27.50
CA ALA A 180 -5.17 -8.53 -27.80
C ALA A 180 -6.11 -7.33 -27.96
N VAL A 181 -6.13 -6.42 -26.99
CA VAL A 181 -6.88 -5.15 -27.07
C VAL A 181 -6.00 -4.01 -26.59
N GLU A 182 -5.84 -2.98 -27.42
CA GLU A 182 -5.16 -1.73 -27.08
C GLU A 182 -6.06 -0.53 -27.36
N THR A 183 -6.39 0.22 -26.31
CA THR A 183 -7.22 1.42 -26.40
C THR A 183 -6.38 2.68 -26.27
N TRP A 184 -6.80 3.71 -27.00
CA TRP A 184 -6.28 5.08 -26.94
C TRP A 184 -7.46 6.06 -27.00
N ASN A 185 -7.38 7.11 -26.18
CA ASN A 185 -8.28 8.28 -26.23
C ASN A 185 -9.76 7.89 -26.19
N ILE A 186 -10.19 7.12 -25.19
CA ILE A 186 -11.60 6.74 -25.02
C ILE A 186 -12.18 7.40 -23.76
N ASP A 187 -13.28 8.12 -23.92
CA ASP A 187 -14.12 8.58 -22.81
C ASP A 187 -15.43 7.77 -22.78
N GLY A 188 -15.64 6.98 -21.72
CA GLY A 188 -16.77 6.05 -21.65
C GLY A 188 -16.45 4.72 -22.32
N LEU A 189 -15.84 3.79 -21.57
CA LEU A 189 -15.52 2.45 -22.03
C LEU A 189 -16.16 1.40 -21.12
N THR A 190 -16.98 0.51 -21.68
CA THR A 190 -17.50 -0.65 -20.94
C THR A 190 -17.01 -1.94 -21.58
N ILE A 191 -16.35 -2.80 -20.81
CA ILE A 191 -15.89 -4.12 -21.24
C ILE A 191 -16.47 -5.14 -20.26
N ASN A 192 -17.21 -6.14 -20.76
CA ASN A 192 -17.62 -7.26 -19.91
C ASN A 192 -16.43 -8.21 -19.69
N GLU A 193 -15.81 -8.76 -20.74
CA GLU A 193 -14.59 -9.58 -20.61
C GLU A 193 -13.61 -9.52 -21.79
N VAL A 194 -12.32 -9.61 -21.46
CA VAL A 194 -11.22 -9.88 -22.40
C VAL A 194 -10.51 -11.15 -21.98
N ILE A 195 -10.45 -12.12 -22.89
CA ILE A 195 -9.79 -13.41 -22.72
C ILE A 195 -8.62 -13.50 -23.69
N ALA A 196 -7.40 -13.47 -23.18
CA ALA A 196 -6.16 -13.48 -23.94
C ALA A 196 -5.38 -14.77 -23.69
N ARG A 197 -4.98 -15.46 -24.76
CA ARG A 197 -4.21 -16.71 -24.70
C ARG A 197 -3.02 -16.64 -25.65
N ASP A 198 -1.81 -16.91 -25.15
CA ASP A 198 -0.58 -16.91 -25.97
C ASP A 198 -0.39 -15.58 -26.73
N VAL A 199 -0.60 -14.46 -26.04
CA VAL A 199 -0.53 -13.11 -26.59
C VAL A 199 0.83 -12.49 -26.25
N GLY A 200 1.53 -11.98 -27.27
CA GLY A 200 2.93 -11.52 -27.14
C GLY A 200 3.11 -10.30 -26.24
N GLU A 201 2.14 -9.39 -26.20
CA GLU A 201 2.17 -8.18 -25.35
C GLU A 201 1.01 -8.18 -24.36
N CYS A 202 0.09 -7.20 -24.39
CA CYS A 202 -0.97 -7.11 -23.38
C CYS A 202 -2.23 -7.90 -23.76
N GLY A 203 -2.92 -8.41 -22.74
CA GLY A 203 -4.31 -8.84 -22.89
C GLY A 203 -5.21 -7.61 -23.10
N LEU A 204 -5.17 -6.69 -22.13
CA LEU A 204 -5.81 -5.38 -22.25
C LEU A 204 -4.81 -4.28 -21.88
N LEU A 205 -4.64 -3.31 -22.78
CA LEU A 205 -3.87 -2.10 -22.57
C LEU A 205 -4.77 -0.88 -22.67
N LEU A 206 -4.93 -0.15 -21.56
CA LEU A 206 -5.65 1.12 -21.50
C LEU A 206 -4.69 2.30 -21.54
N GLN A 207 -4.90 3.21 -22.49
CA GLN A 207 -4.11 4.42 -22.64
C GLN A 207 -5.00 5.63 -22.84
N THR A 208 -4.71 6.72 -22.10
CA THR A 208 -5.51 7.96 -22.08
C THR A 208 -7.02 7.72 -21.96
N THR A 209 -7.44 6.60 -21.36
CA THR A 209 -8.84 6.21 -21.24
C THR A 209 -9.39 6.73 -19.92
N THR A 210 -10.62 7.25 -19.94
CA THR A 210 -11.35 7.77 -18.77
C THR A 210 -12.77 7.23 -18.73
N ASN A 211 -13.36 7.18 -17.55
CA ASN A 211 -14.73 6.70 -17.34
C ASN A 211 -14.93 5.27 -17.87
N ALA A 212 -14.12 4.34 -17.37
CA ALA A 212 -14.10 2.97 -17.83
C ALA A 212 -14.61 1.97 -16.77
N GLN A 213 -15.35 0.96 -17.22
CA GLN A 213 -15.76 -0.20 -16.44
C GLN A 213 -15.32 -1.48 -17.16
N VAL A 214 -14.55 -2.32 -16.49
CA VAL A 214 -14.03 -3.58 -17.03
C VAL A 214 -14.42 -4.72 -16.09
N GLY A 215 -15.13 -5.73 -16.59
CA GLY A 215 -15.54 -6.89 -15.78
C GLY A 215 -14.39 -7.87 -15.53
N LEU A 216 -13.83 -8.46 -16.58
CA LEU A 216 -12.77 -9.45 -16.49
C LEU A 216 -11.66 -9.19 -17.51
N VAL A 217 -10.41 -9.26 -17.05
CA VAL A 217 -9.25 -9.48 -17.92
C VAL A 217 -8.62 -10.80 -17.51
N ASP A 218 -8.73 -11.81 -18.37
CA ASP A 218 -8.22 -13.16 -18.15
C ASP A 218 -7.08 -13.43 -19.14
N GLY A 219 -5.86 -13.59 -18.63
CA GLY A 219 -4.66 -13.90 -19.41
C GLY A 219 -4.03 -15.24 -19.04
N ASP A 220 -3.74 -16.05 -20.06
CA ASP A 220 -2.87 -17.23 -19.94
C ASP A 220 -1.71 -17.11 -20.93
N ASN A 221 -0.48 -17.21 -20.42
CA ASN A 221 0.76 -17.02 -21.19
C ASN A 221 0.80 -15.69 -21.98
N VAL A 222 0.35 -14.60 -21.33
CA VAL A 222 0.33 -13.26 -21.92
C VAL A 222 1.60 -12.50 -21.53
N ALA A 223 2.23 -11.77 -22.46
CA ALA A 223 3.43 -10.96 -22.23
C ALA A 223 4.70 -11.73 -21.83
N ALA A 224 4.79 -13.03 -22.14
CA ALA A 224 5.93 -13.85 -21.74
C ALA A 224 7.28 -13.29 -22.22
N GLY A 225 8.21 -13.04 -21.29
CA GLY A 225 9.54 -12.53 -21.62
C GLY A 225 9.59 -11.05 -22.06
N THR A 226 8.51 -10.28 -21.89
CA THR A 226 8.44 -8.87 -22.31
C THR A 226 8.28 -7.89 -21.13
N GLY A 227 8.16 -6.60 -21.45
CA GLY A 227 7.86 -5.51 -20.51
C GLY A 227 6.37 -5.29 -20.25
N TYR A 228 5.48 -6.12 -20.82
CA TYR A 228 4.03 -5.93 -20.79
C TYR A 228 3.33 -6.76 -19.70
N ALA A 229 2.00 -6.75 -19.70
CA ALA A 229 1.18 -7.38 -18.66
C ALA A 229 -0.15 -7.91 -19.22
N THR A 230 -0.77 -8.83 -18.50
CA THR A 230 -2.15 -9.24 -18.77
C THR A 230 -3.09 -8.03 -18.79
N PHE A 231 -3.01 -7.18 -17.77
CA PHE A 231 -3.68 -5.89 -17.71
C PHE A 231 -2.68 -4.76 -17.51
N ARG A 232 -2.64 -3.80 -18.44
CA ARG A 232 -1.73 -2.66 -18.40
C ARG A 232 -2.46 -1.32 -18.53
N MET A 233 -2.02 -0.35 -17.74
CA MET A 233 -2.41 1.06 -17.85
C MET A 233 -1.17 1.89 -18.14
N ALA A 234 -1.24 2.74 -19.16
CA ALA A 234 -0.13 3.59 -19.56
C ALA A 234 -0.59 4.96 -20.08
N ASN A 235 0.37 5.89 -20.19
CA ASN A 235 0.20 7.18 -20.86
C ASN A 235 -0.98 7.99 -20.30
N THR A 236 -0.90 8.36 -19.02
CA THR A 236 -1.91 9.19 -18.33
C THR A 236 -3.32 8.60 -18.31
N ASN A 237 -3.44 7.27 -18.36
CA ASN A 237 -4.73 6.60 -18.22
C ASN A 237 -5.41 7.01 -16.90
N GLY A 238 -6.72 7.28 -16.93
CA GLY A 238 -7.51 7.70 -15.78
C GLY A 238 -7.31 9.15 -15.34
N ARG A 239 -6.51 9.95 -16.05
CA ARG A 239 -6.35 11.38 -15.77
C ARG A 239 -7.56 12.17 -16.28
N LEU A 240 -8.28 12.83 -15.37
CA LEU A 240 -9.42 13.69 -15.73
C LEU A 240 -8.97 15.03 -16.31
N ALA A 241 -9.90 15.77 -16.92
CA ALA A 241 -9.64 17.06 -17.56
C ALA A 241 -9.08 18.14 -16.60
N ASP A 242 -9.37 18.03 -15.30
CA ASP A 242 -8.82 18.89 -14.26
C ASP A 242 -7.41 18.47 -13.80
N GLY A 243 -6.88 17.39 -14.38
CA GLY A 243 -5.58 16.80 -14.06
C GLY A 243 -5.59 15.85 -12.87
N SER A 244 -6.74 15.64 -12.21
CA SER A 244 -6.86 14.74 -11.07
C SER A 244 -6.95 13.26 -11.47
N TYR A 245 -6.67 12.39 -10.49
CA TYR A 245 -6.80 10.93 -10.59
C TYR A 245 -7.88 10.43 -9.63
N THR A 246 -9.00 11.16 -9.55
CA THR A 246 -10.20 10.65 -8.86
C THR A 246 -10.65 9.37 -9.57
N THR A 247 -10.95 8.31 -8.82
CA THR A 247 -11.28 7.01 -9.39
C THR A 247 -12.38 7.12 -10.45
N ASN A 248 -12.04 6.74 -11.68
CA ASN A 248 -12.95 6.73 -12.84
C ASN A 248 -12.73 5.51 -13.75
N VAL A 249 -11.76 4.65 -13.42
CA VAL A 249 -11.54 3.35 -14.07
C VAL A 249 -11.79 2.26 -13.04
N PHE A 250 -12.76 1.39 -13.29
CA PHE A 250 -13.14 0.31 -12.39
C PHE A 250 -12.91 -1.03 -13.07
N VAL A 251 -12.18 -1.93 -12.42
CA VAL A 251 -11.85 -3.26 -12.92
C VAL A 251 -12.29 -4.30 -11.90
N ASP A 252 -13.20 -5.18 -12.27
CA ASP A 252 -13.77 -6.15 -11.34
C ASP A 252 -12.79 -7.30 -11.04
N ASN A 253 -12.17 -7.88 -12.07
CA ASN A 253 -11.24 -9.00 -11.89
C ASN A 253 -10.10 -8.97 -12.92
N VAL A 254 -8.89 -9.24 -12.45
CA VAL A 254 -7.74 -9.58 -13.31
C VAL A 254 -7.23 -10.97 -12.94
N ILE A 255 -7.24 -11.88 -13.90
CA ILE A 255 -6.72 -13.24 -13.75
C ILE A 255 -5.50 -13.38 -14.65
N SER A 256 -4.39 -13.87 -14.10
CA SER A 256 -3.17 -14.12 -14.87
C SER A 256 -2.56 -15.47 -14.51
N ARG A 257 -2.19 -16.25 -15.52
CA ARG A 257 -1.48 -17.53 -15.39
C ARG A 257 -0.24 -17.50 -16.27
N GLY A 258 0.95 -17.63 -15.68
CA GLY A 258 2.20 -17.62 -16.43
C GLY A 258 2.50 -16.25 -17.06
N GLY A 259 3.23 -16.24 -18.17
CA GLY A 259 3.46 -15.04 -18.96
C GLY A 259 4.42 -14.01 -18.32
N GLY A 260 4.20 -12.73 -18.63
CA GLY A 260 4.98 -11.59 -18.16
C GLY A 260 4.54 -11.11 -16.78
N ARG A 261 3.85 -9.96 -16.73
CA ARG A 261 3.23 -9.41 -15.51
C ARG A 261 1.73 -9.69 -15.49
N GLY A 262 1.14 -9.72 -14.30
CA GLY A 262 -0.32 -9.70 -14.14
C GLY A 262 -0.89 -8.30 -14.36
N VAL A 263 -0.52 -7.37 -13.47
CA VAL A 263 -0.96 -5.97 -13.51
C VAL A 263 0.24 -5.03 -13.68
N PHE A 264 0.15 -4.06 -14.58
CA PHE A 264 1.18 -3.04 -14.75
C PHE A 264 0.58 -1.63 -14.92
N CYS A 265 0.87 -0.74 -13.98
CA CYS A 265 0.56 0.70 -14.10
C CYS A 265 1.86 1.48 -14.33
N VAL A 266 1.86 2.37 -15.34
CA VAL A 266 3.04 3.20 -15.64
C VAL A 266 2.70 4.53 -16.31
N SER A 267 3.69 5.42 -16.40
CA SER A 267 3.65 6.66 -17.20
C SER A 267 2.52 7.59 -16.76
N GLU A 268 2.55 7.95 -15.48
CA GLU A 268 1.58 8.87 -14.88
C GLU A 268 0.14 8.36 -14.98
N SER A 269 -0.08 7.05 -14.97
CA SER A 269 -1.43 6.49 -15.04
C SER A 269 -2.03 6.32 -13.64
N GLY A 270 -3.34 6.12 -13.56
CA GLY A 270 -4.00 6.14 -12.27
C GLY A 270 -5.51 6.16 -12.31
N GLY A 271 -6.12 6.69 -11.24
CA GLY A 271 -7.57 6.84 -11.11
C GLY A 271 -8.32 5.52 -11.24
N VAL A 272 -7.69 4.44 -10.76
CA VAL A 272 -8.13 3.06 -11.00
C VAL A 272 -8.40 2.33 -9.69
N GLU A 273 -9.50 1.58 -9.67
CA GLU A 273 -9.81 0.62 -8.62
C GLU A 273 -9.96 -0.77 -9.24
N ILE A 274 -9.14 -1.71 -8.78
CA ILE A 274 -9.20 -3.12 -9.13
C ILE A 274 -9.80 -3.87 -7.93
N ARG A 275 -10.98 -4.44 -8.09
CA ARG A 275 -11.71 -5.09 -6.99
C ARG A 275 -11.06 -6.41 -6.58
N ASN A 276 -10.59 -7.21 -7.53
CA ASN A 276 -9.94 -8.49 -7.25
C ASN A 276 -8.84 -8.82 -8.26
N VAL A 277 -7.74 -9.41 -7.78
CA VAL A 277 -6.73 -10.06 -8.63
C VAL A 277 -6.58 -11.55 -8.26
N ASP A 278 -6.24 -12.37 -9.24
CA ASP A 278 -5.85 -13.77 -9.03
C ASP A 278 -4.69 -14.05 -10.00
N LEU A 279 -3.47 -13.91 -9.50
CA LEU A 279 -2.24 -13.93 -10.29
C LEU A 279 -1.39 -15.12 -9.85
N ALA A 280 -0.92 -15.92 -10.80
CA ALA A 280 -0.07 -17.06 -10.49
C ALA A 280 1.01 -17.28 -11.55
N ASP A 281 2.21 -17.65 -11.09
CA ASP A 281 3.34 -18.06 -11.92
C ASP A 281 3.80 -17.01 -12.95
N ASN A 282 3.58 -15.73 -12.70
CA ASN A 282 4.02 -14.65 -13.58
C ASN A 282 5.56 -14.59 -13.66
N GLY A 283 6.14 -14.53 -14.86
CA GLY A 283 7.59 -14.61 -15.09
C GLY A 283 8.37 -13.33 -14.80
N ASN A 284 7.67 -12.19 -14.65
CA ASN A 284 8.22 -10.91 -14.19
C ASN A 284 7.45 -10.47 -12.94
N ASN A 285 7.56 -9.19 -12.52
CA ASN A 285 6.75 -8.66 -11.41
C ASN A 285 5.27 -9.04 -11.60
N ALA A 286 4.69 -9.78 -10.66
CA ALA A 286 3.27 -10.12 -10.72
C ALA A 286 2.42 -8.83 -10.78
N ILE A 287 2.82 -7.82 -10.00
CA ILE A 287 2.28 -6.48 -10.04
C ILE A 287 3.43 -5.47 -10.07
N LEU A 288 3.39 -4.52 -11.00
CA LEU A 288 4.27 -3.36 -11.00
C LEU A 288 3.43 -2.07 -11.09
N ILE A 289 3.62 -1.17 -10.13
CA ILE A 289 3.07 0.17 -10.18
C ILE A 289 4.26 1.13 -10.19
N GLU A 290 4.38 1.92 -11.26
CA GLU A 290 5.55 2.76 -11.49
C GLU A 290 5.16 4.19 -11.92
N ASN A 291 5.38 5.16 -11.04
CA ASN A 291 4.97 6.55 -11.22
C ASN A 291 3.46 6.68 -11.51
N CYS A 292 2.63 6.08 -10.66
CA CYS A 292 1.17 6.08 -10.78
C CYS A 292 0.46 6.71 -9.58
N TYR A 293 -0.77 7.17 -9.82
CA TYR A 293 -1.50 8.02 -8.87
C TYR A 293 -2.94 7.54 -8.64
N GLY A 294 -3.41 7.41 -7.41
CA GLY A 294 -4.79 7.00 -7.15
C GLY A 294 -5.08 5.58 -7.65
N VAL A 295 -4.24 4.62 -7.26
CA VAL A 295 -4.36 3.20 -7.64
C VAL A 295 -4.82 2.41 -6.42
N SER A 296 -5.95 1.72 -6.52
CA SER A 296 -6.45 0.83 -5.47
C SER A 296 -6.59 -0.61 -5.96
N ILE A 297 -6.05 -1.57 -5.21
CA ILE A 297 -6.31 -3.00 -5.39
C ILE A 297 -6.95 -3.49 -4.09
N LEU A 298 -8.23 -3.86 -4.14
CA LEU A 298 -9.06 -4.08 -2.94
C LEU A 298 -8.93 -5.48 -2.34
N GLY A 299 -8.38 -6.43 -3.09
CA GLY A 299 -8.26 -7.82 -2.66
C GLY A 299 -7.70 -8.71 -3.77
N GLY A 300 -7.38 -9.95 -3.41
CA GLY A 300 -6.93 -10.96 -4.36
C GLY A 300 -5.73 -11.75 -3.88
N THR A 301 -5.28 -12.68 -4.72
CA THR A 301 -4.15 -13.56 -4.44
C THR A 301 -3.04 -13.37 -5.47
N VAL A 302 -1.79 -13.44 -5.00
CA VAL A 302 -0.59 -13.56 -5.83
C VAL A 302 0.18 -14.81 -5.36
N GLU A 303 0.30 -15.79 -6.25
CA GLU A 303 0.83 -17.13 -5.95
C GLU A 303 2.05 -17.45 -6.84
N GLY A 304 3.24 -17.36 -6.28
CA GLY A 304 4.50 -17.61 -6.97
C GLY A 304 4.78 -16.63 -8.13
N GLY A 305 5.95 -16.77 -8.75
CA GLY A 305 6.41 -15.87 -9.82
C GLY A 305 7.23 -14.68 -9.31
N GLY A 306 7.19 -13.55 -10.03
CA GLY A 306 7.96 -12.35 -9.68
C GLY A 306 7.28 -11.39 -8.68
N GLU A 307 7.96 -10.32 -8.33
CA GLU A 307 7.63 -9.41 -7.21
C GLU A 307 6.31 -8.62 -7.35
N VAL A 308 5.68 -8.27 -6.21
CA VAL A 308 4.70 -7.18 -6.12
C VAL A 308 5.45 -5.89 -5.79
N ARG A 309 5.51 -4.94 -6.74
CA ARG A 309 6.45 -3.82 -6.66
C ARG A 309 5.80 -2.46 -6.87
N LEU A 310 6.11 -1.52 -5.98
CA LEU A 310 6.05 -0.09 -6.26
C LEU A 310 7.45 0.41 -6.62
N ALA A 311 7.58 1.00 -7.80
CA ALA A 311 8.83 1.56 -8.31
C ALA A 311 8.62 3.00 -8.79
N ALA A 312 9.70 3.72 -9.05
CA ALA A 312 9.64 4.99 -9.74
C ALA A 312 10.89 5.19 -10.59
N ARG A 313 10.69 5.85 -11.73
CA ARG A 313 11.76 6.41 -12.54
C ARG A 313 11.86 7.90 -12.32
N ASP A 314 13.07 8.45 -12.51
CA ASP A 314 13.38 9.84 -12.23
C ASP A 314 12.68 10.84 -13.18
N GLU A 315 12.14 10.37 -14.31
CA GLU A 315 11.46 11.23 -15.28
C GLU A 315 10.07 11.71 -14.85
N PHE A 316 9.45 11.07 -13.83
CA PHE A 316 8.09 11.36 -13.38
C PHE A 316 8.03 11.52 -11.85
N GLU A 317 6.95 12.13 -11.33
CA GLU A 317 6.73 12.14 -9.88
C GLU A 317 6.55 10.71 -9.36
N ASN A 318 7.00 10.47 -8.13
CA ASN A 318 6.86 9.16 -7.50
C ASN A 318 5.39 8.80 -7.29
N ASN A 319 5.11 7.52 -7.03
CA ASN A 319 3.77 7.02 -6.75
C ASN A 319 3.11 7.83 -5.63
N ARG A 320 1.81 8.10 -5.77
CA ARG A 320 1.00 8.65 -4.68
C ARG A 320 -0.41 8.06 -4.63
N ASP A 321 -1.01 8.07 -3.45
CA ASP A 321 -2.39 7.62 -3.22
C ASP A 321 -2.60 6.18 -3.72
N VAL A 322 -1.73 5.27 -3.31
CA VAL A 322 -1.79 3.85 -3.69
C VAL A 322 -2.20 3.01 -2.49
N SER A 323 -3.23 2.18 -2.64
CA SER A 323 -3.68 1.23 -1.62
C SER A 323 -3.77 -0.17 -2.19
N ILE A 324 -3.06 -1.13 -1.60
CA ILE A 324 -3.02 -2.52 -2.10
C ILE A 324 -3.34 -3.48 -0.95
N THR A 325 -4.40 -4.26 -1.10
CA THR A 325 -4.81 -5.35 -0.21
C THR A 325 -4.69 -6.68 -0.95
N LEU A 326 -3.84 -7.59 -0.49
CA LEU A 326 -3.56 -8.87 -1.15
C LEU A 326 -3.18 -9.97 -0.16
N GLU A 327 -3.47 -11.23 -0.50
CA GLU A 327 -2.73 -12.38 0.00
C GLU A 327 -1.59 -12.69 -0.98
N VAL A 328 -0.35 -12.71 -0.51
CA VAL A 328 0.85 -12.90 -1.34
C VAL A 328 1.65 -14.07 -0.79
N ASN A 329 1.80 -15.11 -1.61
CA ASN A 329 2.42 -16.38 -1.25
C ASN A 329 3.52 -16.74 -2.27
N GLY A 330 4.76 -16.88 -1.81
CA GLY A 330 5.91 -17.23 -2.66
C GLY A 330 6.52 -16.07 -3.46
N ASN A 331 6.21 -14.82 -3.10
CA ASN A 331 6.70 -13.60 -3.76
C ASN A 331 7.19 -12.57 -2.72
N SER A 332 8.05 -11.64 -3.14
CA SER A 332 8.38 -10.45 -2.33
C SER A 332 7.36 -9.33 -2.59
N VAL A 333 7.18 -8.47 -1.58
CA VAL A 333 6.53 -7.16 -1.75
C VAL A 333 7.56 -6.08 -1.48
N THR A 334 7.77 -5.17 -2.44
CA THR A 334 8.81 -4.13 -2.32
C THR A 334 8.26 -2.77 -2.72
N GLU A 335 8.59 -1.77 -1.92
CA GLU A 335 8.38 -0.36 -2.24
C GLU A 335 9.72 0.35 -2.25
N ASN A 336 10.17 0.78 -3.44
CA ASN A 336 11.41 1.52 -3.58
C ASN A 336 11.45 2.36 -4.88
N PRO A 337 11.51 3.70 -4.78
CA PRO A 337 11.49 4.53 -3.56
C PRO A 337 10.10 4.62 -2.91
N CYS A 338 10.03 5.08 -1.65
CA CYS A 338 8.76 5.24 -0.94
C CYS A 338 7.87 6.32 -1.58
N GLY A 339 6.62 5.98 -1.85
CA GLY A 339 5.62 6.90 -2.42
C GLY A 339 4.95 7.77 -1.35
N GLU A 340 4.05 8.66 -1.79
CA GLU A 340 3.23 9.48 -0.90
C GLU A 340 1.86 8.82 -0.66
N ASN A 341 1.40 8.73 0.59
CA ASN A 341 0.10 8.14 0.91
C ASN A 341 -0.07 6.69 0.36
N ILE A 342 0.93 5.85 0.63
CA ILE A 342 0.94 4.44 0.26
C ILE A 342 0.41 3.59 1.42
N SER A 343 -0.47 2.64 1.12
CA SER A 343 -1.04 1.71 2.09
C SER A 343 -0.94 0.27 1.58
N TRP A 344 -0.38 -0.62 2.40
CA TRP A 344 -0.27 -2.05 2.15
C TRP A 344 -1.07 -2.84 3.20
N ASP A 345 -1.96 -3.73 2.76
CA ASP A 345 -2.62 -4.76 3.58
C ASP A 345 -2.27 -6.13 2.97
N ILE A 346 -1.08 -6.64 3.34
CA ILE A 346 -0.53 -7.89 2.80
C ILE A 346 -0.70 -9.01 3.83
N ALA A 347 -1.38 -10.07 3.42
CA ALA A 347 -1.42 -11.36 4.09
C ALA A 347 -0.56 -12.40 3.33
N GLY A 348 -0.46 -13.62 3.84
CA GLY A 348 0.34 -14.69 3.23
C GLY A 348 1.75 -14.81 3.82
N ASP A 349 2.66 -15.43 3.08
CA ASP A 349 4.05 -15.69 3.50
C ASP A 349 5.07 -14.65 3.01
N ALA A 350 4.63 -13.66 2.23
CA ALA A 350 5.50 -12.64 1.65
C ALA A 350 6.14 -11.73 2.70
N THR A 351 7.44 -11.45 2.53
CA THR A 351 8.13 -10.38 3.25
C THR A 351 7.91 -9.03 2.56
N LEU A 352 7.33 -8.09 3.30
CA LEU A 352 7.21 -6.69 2.87
C LEU A 352 8.51 -5.94 3.17
N ASN A 353 9.28 -5.67 2.12
CA ASN A 353 10.50 -4.86 2.16
C ASN A 353 10.17 -3.41 1.79
N ALA A 354 9.51 -2.69 2.70
CA ALA A 354 9.26 -1.25 2.58
C ALA A 354 10.32 -0.48 3.39
N THR A 355 11.00 0.50 2.78
CA THR A 355 12.09 1.26 3.42
C THR A 355 11.65 2.25 4.50
N ALA A 356 10.37 2.29 4.89
CA ALA A 356 9.89 3.01 6.08
C ALA A 356 8.50 2.53 6.56
N GLY A 357 8.34 2.30 7.87
CA GLY A 357 7.05 2.51 8.56
C GLY A 357 6.02 1.37 8.66
N TYR A 358 6.31 0.14 8.22
CA TYR A 358 5.35 -0.96 8.37
C TYR A 358 5.04 -1.29 9.84
N VAL A 359 3.75 -1.27 10.19
CA VAL A 359 3.23 -1.76 11.48
C VAL A 359 2.65 -3.16 11.24
N PRO A 360 3.24 -4.24 11.80
CA PRO A 360 2.74 -5.60 11.63
C PRO A 360 1.26 -5.71 12.02
N GLN A 361 0.42 -6.19 11.10
CA GLN A 361 -0.98 -6.49 11.38
C GLN A 361 -1.13 -7.90 11.96
N ASN A 362 -2.12 -8.10 12.86
CA ASN A 362 -2.49 -9.44 13.29
C ASN A 362 -3.45 -10.07 12.26
N PRO A 363 -3.09 -11.20 11.62
CA PRO A 363 -3.96 -11.89 10.65
C PRO A 363 -5.31 -12.37 11.23
N ASN A 364 -5.45 -12.44 12.57
CA ASN A 364 -6.67 -12.87 13.25
C ASN A 364 -7.62 -11.72 13.67
N GLY A 365 -7.38 -10.49 13.24
CA GLY A 365 -8.28 -9.34 13.49
C GLY A 365 -8.26 -8.77 14.90
N SER A 366 -7.32 -9.16 15.76
CA SER A 366 -7.13 -8.51 17.07
C SER A 366 -6.50 -7.13 16.88
N ARG A 367 -7.10 -6.08 17.46
CA ARG A 367 -6.60 -4.69 17.34
C ARG A 367 -5.26 -4.51 18.04
N LEU A 368 -4.35 -3.75 17.43
CA LEU A 368 -3.12 -3.27 18.07
C LEU A 368 -3.48 -2.28 19.18
N VAL A 369 -2.95 -2.48 20.38
CA VAL A 369 -3.17 -1.61 21.54
C VAL A 369 -1.90 -0.83 21.84
N ALA A 370 -1.99 0.50 21.86
CA ALA A 370 -0.87 1.40 22.13
C ALA A 370 -1.20 2.47 23.18
N VAL A 371 -0.26 2.75 24.07
CA VAL A 371 -0.36 3.78 25.11
C VAL A 371 0.68 4.87 24.85
N PHE A 372 0.22 6.11 24.71
CA PHE A 372 1.04 7.29 24.47
C PHE A 372 1.02 8.21 25.70
N VAL A 373 2.08 8.15 26.49
CA VAL A 373 2.28 8.98 27.68
C VAL A 373 2.84 10.34 27.29
N GLY A 374 2.11 11.40 27.61
CA GLY A 374 2.31 12.73 27.02
C GLY A 374 1.60 12.91 25.67
N GLY A 375 0.64 12.03 25.34
CA GLY A 375 0.04 11.89 24.01
C GLY A 375 -0.87 13.01 23.52
N THR A 376 -1.11 14.07 24.31
CA THR A 376 -2.02 15.17 23.91
C THR A 376 -1.37 16.24 23.04
N SER A 377 -0.06 16.18 22.78
CA SER A 377 0.65 17.15 21.94
C SER A 377 2.06 16.67 21.59
N GLY A 378 2.75 17.38 20.69
CA GLY A 378 4.18 17.17 20.45
C GLY A 378 4.48 15.78 19.87
N ILE A 379 5.64 15.23 20.23
CA ILE A 379 6.18 14.00 19.62
C ILE A 379 5.22 12.82 19.78
N ALA A 380 4.65 12.62 20.98
CA ALA A 380 3.75 11.49 21.21
C ALA A 380 2.45 11.60 20.42
N LEU A 381 1.86 12.79 20.28
CA LEU A 381 0.70 12.97 19.42
C LEU A 381 1.05 12.72 17.94
N SER A 382 2.17 13.29 17.47
CA SER A 382 2.64 13.07 16.10
C SER A 382 2.85 11.59 15.80
N THR A 383 3.46 10.86 16.74
CA THR A 383 3.67 9.40 16.63
C THR A 383 2.35 8.61 16.69
N ALA A 384 1.40 9.03 17.54
CA ALA A 384 0.07 8.40 17.61
C ALA A 384 -0.73 8.62 16.31
N THR A 385 -0.62 9.79 15.70
CA THR A 385 -1.21 10.10 14.40
C THR A 385 -0.58 9.28 13.29
N ALA A 386 0.74 9.16 13.27
CA ALA A 386 1.45 8.27 12.34
C ALA A 386 1.01 6.80 12.53
N LEU A 387 0.94 6.31 13.78
CA LEU A 387 0.42 4.96 14.07
C LEU A 387 -1.00 4.78 13.52
N ALA A 388 -1.88 5.77 13.72
CA ALA A 388 -3.25 5.72 13.22
C ALA A 388 -3.33 5.70 11.68
N ARG A 389 -2.43 6.41 11.00
CA ARG A 389 -2.31 6.43 9.54
C ARG A 389 -1.90 5.07 8.97
N HIS A 390 -0.97 4.39 9.64
CA HIS A 390 -0.35 3.15 9.16
C HIS A 390 -0.93 1.87 9.77
N THR A 391 -2.04 1.96 10.52
CA THR A 391 -2.68 0.81 11.18
C THR A 391 -4.18 0.82 10.93
N ARG A 392 -4.78 -0.34 10.59
CA ARG A 392 -6.20 -0.43 10.20
C ARG A 392 -7.19 0.01 11.27
N SER A 393 -7.10 -0.55 12.49
CA SER A 393 -8.02 -0.22 13.60
C SER A 393 -7.28 -0.23 14.95
N PRO A 394 -6.31 0.68 15.17
CA PRO A 394 -5.56 0.72 16.41
C PRO A 394 -6.42 1.23 17.57
N LYS A 395 -6.20 0.67 18.76
CA LYS A 395 -6.72 1.20 20.02
C LYS A 395 -5.63 2.03 20.68
N ILE A 396 -5.89 3.33 20.83
CA ILE A 396 -4.87 4.31 21.21
C ILE A 396 -5.28 4.94 22.54
N TYR A 397 -4.46 4.80 23.57
CA TYR A 397 -4.62 5.50 24.84
C TYR A 397 -3.73 6.74 24.87
N LEU A 398 -4.32 7.92 24.97
CA LEU A 398 -3.60 9.18 25.17
C LEU A 398 -3.61 9.53 26.66
N VAL A 399 -2.44 9.61 27.29
CA VAL A 399 -2.32 10.03 28.70
C VAL A 399 -1.79 11.45 28.77
N GLY A 400 -2.48 12.33 29.50
CA GLY A 400 -2.07 13.73 29.66
C GLY A 400 -2.95 14.52 30.63
N ARG A 401 -2.69 15.83 30.77
CA ARG A 401 -3.37 16.67 31.78
C ARG A 401 -4.57 17.47 31.24
N SER A 402 -4.61 17.73 29.94
CA SER A 402 -5.55 18.68 29.34
C SER A 402 -6.60 17.95 28.50
N GLN A 403 -7.85 17.96 28.97
CA GLN A 403 -9.00 17.42 28.24
C GLN A 403 -9.20 18.12 26.90
N SER A 404 -9.03 19.45 26.84
CA SER A 404 -9.22 20.19 25.59
C SER A 404 -8.20 19.81 24.52
N ALA A 405 -6.93 19.65 24.90
CA ALA A 405 -5.88 19.20 23.97
C ALA A 405 -6.12 17.75 23.53
N ALA A 406 -6.63 16.91 24.42
CA ALA A 406 -7.00 15.54 24.09
C ALA A 406 -8.15 15.45 23.09
N ASN A 407 -9.17 16.31 23.21
CA ASN A 407 -10.27 16.35 22.25
C ASN A 407 -9.75 16.66 20.84
N SER A 408 -8.92 17.70 20.69
CA SER A 408 -8.29 18.02 19.39
C SER A 408 -7.42 16.89 18.84
N ALA A 409 -6.68 16.20 19.72
CA ALA A 409 -5.88 15.03 19.34
C ALA A 409 -6.77 13.88 18.83
N ILE A 410 -7.84 13.56 19.55
CA ILE A 410 -8.82 12.53 19.16
C ILE A 410 -9.43 12.85 17.79
N ASP A 411 -9.85 14.09 17.56
CA ASP A 411 -10.45 14.53 16.30
C ASP A 411 -9.45 14.39 15.14
N SER A 412 -8.19 14.78 15.36
CA SER A 412 -7.14 14.64 14.33
C SER A 412 -6.87 13.18 13.97
N ILE A 413 -6.83 12.28 14.95
CA ILE A 413 -6.62 10.84 14.75
C ILE A 413 -7.80 10.24 13.99
N LYS A 414 -9.03 10.56 14.39
CA LYS A 414 -10.26 10.04 13.75
C LYS A 414 -10.46 10.56 12.33
N THR A 415 -10.00 11.78 12.05
CA THR A 415 -10.06 12.36 10.69
C THR A 415 -9.20 11.55 9.71
N ILE A 416 -8.02 11.12 10.15
CA ILE A 416 -7.09 10.34 9.32
C ILE A 416 -7.48 8.86 9.28
N ASN A 417 -7.99 8.32 10.41
CA ASN A 417 -8.45 6.95 10.49
C ASN A 417 -9.76 6.86 11.29
N PRO A 418 -10.92 6.81 10.60
CA PRO A 418 -12.23 6.65 11.24
C PRO A 418 -12.40 5.35 12.04
N SER A 419 -11.60 4.32 11.75
CA SER A 419 -11.61 3.02 12.42
C SER A 419 -10.71 2.96 13.67
N ALA A 420 -9.91 3.99 13.93
CA ALA A 420 -9.10 4.10 15.15
C ALA A 420 -9.98 4.36 16.38
N GLN A 421 -9.56 3.82 17.53
CA GLN A 421 -10.26 3.97 18.82
C GLN A 421 -9.41 4.75 19.82
N PRO A 422 -9.23 6.07 19.65
CA PRO A 422 -8.49 6.88 20.62
C PRO A 422 -9.32 7.12 21.88
N THR A 423 -8.71 6.87 23.04
CA THR A 423 -9.27 7.07 24.39
C THR A 423 -8.33 7.96 25.20
N PHE A 424 -8.86 8.98 25.87
CA PHE A 424 -8.06 9.87 26.71
C PHE A 424 -8.16 9.49 28.19
N LEU A 425 -7.01 9.46 28.87
CA LEU A 425 -6.89 9.27 30.31
C LEU A 425 -6.24 10.51 30.93
N GLN A 426 -7.04 11.27 31.68
CA GLN A 426 -6.59 12.52 32.30
C GLN A 426 -5.82 12.23 33.60
N ALA A 427 -4.54 12.57 33.65
CA ALA A 427 -3.73 12.41 34.86
C ALA A 427 -2.53 13.37 34.90
N ASP A 428 -2.18 13.84 36.12
CA ASP A 428 -0.87 14.42 36.38
C ASP A 428 0.10 13.31 36.80
N ILE A 429 0.85 12.83 35.82
CA ILE A 429 1.84 11.76 35.97
C ILE A 429 3.18 12.21 36.57
N SER A 430 3.26 13.46 37.06
CA SER A 430 4.37 13.82 37.97
C SER A 430 4.22 13.14 39.34
N LEU A 431 3.03 12.61 39.64
CA LEU A 431 2.72 11.80 40.82
C LEU A 431 2.62 10.32 40.43
N LEU A 432 3.41 9.44 41.04
CA LEU A 432 3.46 8.00 40.74
C LEU A 432 2.16 7.28 41.12
N LYS A 433 1.44 7.73 42.15
CA LYS A 433 0.11 7.17 42.47
C LYS A 433 -0.92 7.40 41.36
N ASN A 434 -0.77 8.50 40.62
CA ASN A 434 -1.61 8.74 39.44
C ASN A 434 -1.20 7.82 38.28
N VAL A 435 0.08 7.49 38.14
CA VAL A 435 0.55 6.48 37.18
C VAL A 435 -0.10 5.12 37.47
N ASP A 436 -0.13 4.70 38.74
CA ASP A 436 -0.80 3.45 39.16
C ASP A 436 -2.28 3.43 38.78
N SER A 437 -2.98 4.53 39.03
CA SER A 437 -4.40 4.67 38.71
C SER A 437 -4.67 4.56 37.20
N VAL A 438 -3.85 5.23 36.38
CA VAL A 438 -3.94 5.16 34.90
C VAL A 438 -3.65 3.75 34.40
N CYS A 439 -2.60 3.11 34.91
CA CYS A 439 -2.24 1.76 34.50
C CYS A 439 -3.30 0.73 34.90
N ALA A 440 -3.89 0.86 36.10
CA ALA A 440 -4.99 0.01 36.55
C ALA A 440 -6.22 0.16 35.64
N GLU A 441 -6.53 1.38 35.20
CA GLU A 441 -7.63 1.60 34.26
C GLU A 441 -7.37 0.94 32.89
N ILE A 442 -6.15 1.05 32.35
CA ILE A 442 -5.77 0.36 31.11
C ILE A 442 -5.87 -1.16 31.28
N ALA A 443 -5.30 -1.70 32.37
CA ALA A 443 -5.34 -3.13 32.68
C ALA A 443 -6.76 -3.68 32.87
N SER A 444 -7.71 -2.84 33.32
CA SER A 444 -9.12 -3.25 33.40
C SER A 444 -9.82 -3.36 32.05
N LYS A 445 -9.27 -2.73 31.00
CA LYS A 445 -9.89 -2.61 29.67
C LYS A 445 -9.23 -3.48 28.61
N GLU A 446 -7.98 -3.89 28.82
CA GLU A 446 -7.16 -4.59 27.83
C GLU A 446 -6.62 -5.91 28.34
N GLN A 447 -6.49 -6.87 27.44
CA GLN A 447 -5.85 -8.16 27.73
C GLN A 447 -4.35 -8.17 27.35
N LYS A 448 -3.93 -7.23 26.50
CA LYS A 448 -2.55 -7.08 26.05
C LYS A 448 -2.24 -5.63 25.68
N LEU A 449 -0.95 -5.29 25.63
CA LEU A 449 -0.43 -3.99 25.22
C LEU A 449 0.73 -4.21 24.25
N ASN A 450 0.64 -3.70 23.02
CA ASN A 450 1.68 -3.87 22.02
C ASN A 450 2.76 -2.78 22.12
N LEU A 451 2.37 -1.54 22.41
CA LEU A 451 3.28 -0.40 22.41
C LEU A 451 3.05 0.50 23.63
N LEU A 452 4.10 0.73 24.42
CA LEU A 452 4.17 1.78 25.43
C LEU A 452 5.13 2.87 24.96
N PHE A 453 4.61 4.02 24.56
CA PHE A 453 5.37 5.15 24.04
C PHE A 453 5.35 6.34 25.02
N MET A 454 6.51 6.80 25.49
CA MET A 454 6.60 7.74 26.59
C MET A 454 7.45 8.96 26.25
N THR A 455 6.84 10.15 26.29
CA THR A 455 7.50 11.45 26.08
C THR A 455 7.42 12.45 27.24
N PRO A 456 6.90 12.14 28.45
CA PRO A 456 6.58 13.19 29.41
C PRO A 456 7.83 13.95 29.87
N GLY A 457 7.75 15.28 29.87
CA GLY A 457 8.85 16.15 30.25
C GLY A 457 8.51 17.61 30.01
N TYR A 458 9.27 18.49 30.64
CA TYR A 458 9.17 19.92 30.45
C TYR A 458 10.52 20.58 30.71
N PHE A 459 10.72 21.77 30.15
CA PHE A 459 11.88 22.58 30.43
C PHE A 459 11.61 23.55 31.58
N THR A 460 12.56 23.68 32.50
CA THR A 460 12.52 24.61 33.62
C THR A 460 13.93 25.12 33.92
N LEU A 461 14.00 26.37 34.39
CA LEU A 461 15.22 26.99 34.94
C LEU A 461 15.25 26.99 36.46
N LYS A 462 14.17 26.52 37.11
CA LYS A 462 14.10 26.41 38.57
C LYS A 462 15.01 25.29 39.05
N GLY A 463 15.44 25.40 40.32
CA GLY A 463 16.08 24.30 41.04
C GLY A 463 15.11 23.16 41.33
N ARG A 464 15.43 22.35 42.35
CA ARG A 464 14.57 21.25 42.79
C ARG A 464 13.16 21.75 43.09
N ASP A 465 12.16 21.04 42.59
CA ASP A 465 10.75 21.39 42.70
C ASP A 465 9.96 20.14 43.10
N GLU A 466 9.65 20.00 44.39
CA GLU A 466 9.10 18.75 44.92
C GLU A 466 7.62 18.54 44.59
N THR A 467 7.28 17.29 44.33
CA THR A 467 5.90 16.80 44.29
C THR A 467 5.41 16.49 45.70
N ALA A 468 4.11 16.24 45.85
CA ALA A 468 3.55 15.80 47.13
C ALA A 468 4.10 14.44 47.61
N GLU A 469 4.82 13.72 46.75
CA GLU A 469 5.44 12.43 47.03
C GLU A 469 6.94 12.55 47.37
N GLY A 470 7.46 13.78 47.53
CA GLY A 470 8.87 14.01 47.91
C GLY A 470 9.89 13.78 46.79
N LEU A 471 9.42 13.59 45.55
CA LEU A 471 10.26 13.50 44.35
C LEU A 471 10.37 14.86 43.68
N ASP A 472 11.50 15.14 43.02
CA ASP A 472 11.58 16.30 42.14
C ASP A 472 10.65 16.12 40.93
N ARG A 473 9.85 17.11 40.59
CA ARG A 473 8.85 17.05 39.52
C ARG A 473 9.46 16.80 38.15
N LYS A 474 10.60 17.44 37.84
CA LYS A 474 11.30 17.23 36.57
C LYS A 474 11.85 15.80 36.52
N PHE A 475 12.49 15.36 37.58
CA PHE A 475 13.08 14.04 37.65
C PHE A 475 12.04 12.92 37.67
N SER A 476 10.90 13.14 38.36
CA SER A 476 9.73 12.26 38.34
C SER A 476 9.24 12.05 36.91
N LEU A 477 8.98 13.14 36.18
CA LEU A 477 8.56 13.05 34.79
C LEU A 477 9.64 12.39 33.92
N HIS A 478 10.90 12.85 34.01
CA HIS A 478 12.02 12.41 33.18
C HIS A 478 12.43 10.95 33.41
N TYR A 479 12.18 10.38 34.59
CA TYR A 479 12.64 9.03 34.96
C TYR A 479 11.56 8.20 35.67
N TYR A 480 11.21 8.53 36.93
CA TYR A 480 10.43 7.62 37.79
C TYR A 480 9.05 7.26 37.20
N ALA A 481 8.34 8.23 36.64
CA ALA A 481 7.03 8.00 36.03
C ALA A 481 7.12 7.02 34.85
N ARG A 482 8.17 7.14 34.01
CA ARG A 482 8.39 6.23 32.87
C ARG A 482 8.62 4.81 33.35
N MET A 483 9.50 4.62 34.34
CA MET A 483 9.82 3.29 34.87
C MET A 483 8.59 2.68 35.57
N ARG A 484 7.78 3.51 36.23
CA ARG A 484 6.54 3.05 36.87
C ARG A 484 5.50 2.59 35.84
N PHE A 485 5.34 3.31 34.73
CA PHE A 485 4.50 2.85 33.60
C PHE A 485 4.95 1.50 33.07
N ILE A 486 6.26 1.30 32.87
CA ILE A 486 6.82 0.03 32.43
C ILE A 486 6.47 -1.08 33.44
N ASN A 487 6.76 -0.89 34.72
CA ASN A 487 6.51 -1.88 35.76
C ASN A 487 5.02 -2.29 35.85
N GLN A 488 4.11 -1.30 35.84
CA GLN A 488 2.68 -1.55 35.99
C GLN A 488 2.02 -2.15 34.75
N LEU A 489 2.53 -1.86 33.54
CA LEU A 489 1.97 -2.37 32.28
C LEU A 489 2.71 -3.59 31.73
N LEU A 490 3.78 -4.02 32.39
CA LEU A 490 4.58 -5.18 32.01
C LEU A 490 3.75 -6.46 31.82
N PRO A 491 2.75 -6.79 32.68
CA PRO A 491 1.92 -7.97 32.44
C PRO A 491 1.19 -7.95 31.08
N LEU A 492 0.71 -6.77 30.64
CA LEU A 492 0.05 -6.62 29.35
C LEU A 492 1.03 -6.66 28.18
N LEU A 493 2.23 -6.10 28.35
CA LEU A 493 3.32 -6.20 27.36
C LEU A 493 3.74 -7.66 27.16
N LYS A 494 3.88 -8.41 28.26
CA LYS A 494 4.17 -9.84 28.23
C LYS A 494 3.06 -10.62 27.51
N ALA A 495 1.80 -10.31 27.78
CA ALA A 495 0.67 -10.93 27.08
C ALA A 495 0.69 -10.67 25.55
N ALA A 496 1.16 -9.50 25.11
CA ALA A 496 1.36 -9.24 23.68
C ALA A 496 2.55 -10.03 23.09
N ALA A 497 3.66 -10.13 23.84
CA ALA A 497 4.86 -10.85 23.43
C ALA A 497 4.65 -12.37 23.34
N GLU A 498 3.74 -12.91 24.13
CA GLU A 498 3.42 -14.34 24.22
C GLU A 498 2.15 -14.71 23.43
N ASP A 499 1.55 -13.78 22.68
CA ASP A 499 0.28 -14.01 21.98
C ASP A 499 0.41 -15.14 20.94
N PRO A 500 -0.24 -16.30 21.18
CA PRO A 500 -0.12 -17.46 20.29
C PRO A 500 -0.85 -17.27 18.96
N SER A 501 -1.72 -16.26 18.84
CA SER A 501 -2.44 -15.94 17.61
C SER A 501 -1.61 -15.18 16.58
N VAL A 502 -0.37 -14.83 16.91
CA VAL A 502 0.57 -14.10 16.04
C VAL A 502 1.84 -14.92 15.91
N GLU A 503 2.34 -15.11 14.68
CA GLU A 503 3.61 -15.77 14.43
C GLU A 503 4.77 -15.00 15.05
N GLY A 504 5.82 -15.72 15.46
CA GLY A 504 6.89 -15.21 16.34
C GLY A 504 7.46 -13.86 15.92
N SER A 505 7.91 -13.72 14.66
CA SER A 505 8.53 -12.50 14.12
C SER A 505 7.56 -11.34 13.90
N ALA A 506 6.25 -11.59 13.91
CA ALA A 506 5.22 -10.56 13.76
C ALA A 506 4.69 -10.02 15.10
N ARG A 507 5.17 -10.55 16.25
CA ARG A 507 4.72 -10.13 17.57
C ARG A 507 5.30 -8.78 17.96
N LEU A 508 4.44 -7.77 18.08
CA LEU A 508 4.84 -6.47 18.59
C LEU A 508 4.63 -6.37 20.11
N SER A 509 5.73 -6.35 20.85
CA SER A 509 5.82 -5.89 22.25
C SER A 509 7.00 -4.91 22.39
N ARG A 510 6.71 -3.62 22.51
CA ARG A 510 7.71 -2.56 22.52
C ARG A 510 7.46 -1.49 23.56
N VAL A 511 8.55 -1.06 24.21
CA VAL A 511 8.60 0.14 25.04
C VAL A 511 9.51 1.16 24.36
N VAL A 512 9.03 2.39 24.17
CA VAL A 512 9.86 3.51 23.69
C VAL A 512 9.82 4.65 24.71
N SER A 513 10.98 4.96 25.27
CA SER A 513 11.20 6.11 26.15
C SER A 513 11.93 7.21 25.37
N VAL A 514 11.25 8.32 25.10
CA VAL A 514 11.84 9.46 24.41
C VAL A 514 12.49 10.40 25.43
N LEU A 515 13.82 10.41 25.43
CA LEU A 515 14.74 11.29 26.14
C LEU A 515 16.15 11.05 25.56
N ASP A 516 17.14 11.90 25.84
CA ASP A 516 18.50 11.69 25.35
C ASP A 516 19.26 10.64 26.19
N PRO A 517 19.51 9.41 25.68
CA PRO A 517 20.28 8.39 26.39
C PRO A 517 21.74 8.80 26.59
N HIS A 518 22.24 9.80 25.85
CA HIS A 518 23.63 10.28 25.95
C HIS A 518 23.75 11.61 26.71
N ALA A 519 22.70 12.14 27.35
CA ALA A 519 22.76 13.44 28.03
C ALA A 519 23.89 13.53 29.05
N ALA A 520 24.17 12.44 29.77
CA ALA A 520 25.24 12.38 30.78
C ALA A 520 26.67 12.36 30.21
N VAL A 521 26.82 12.05 28.92
CA VAL A 521 28.12 11.89 28.24
C VAL A 521 28.35 12.89 27.11
N ARG A 522 27.33 13.68 26.74
CA ARG A 522 27.48 14.85 25.87
C ARG A 522 28.22 15.99 26.58
N ALA A 523 28.82 16.87 25.79
CA ALA A 523 29.55 18.06 26.26
C ALA A 523 30.51 17.75 27.44
N ARG A 524 30.50 18.56 28.51
CA ARG A 524 31.30 18.40 29.75
C ARG A 524 30.78 17.29 30.69
N GLY A 525 29.88 16.42 30.23
CA GLY A 525 29.33 15.33 31.02
C GLY A 525 30.40 14.31 31.43
N THR A 526 30.37 13.89 32.70
CA THR A 526 31.30 12.89 33.26
C THR A 526 30.82 11.46 33.06
N GLY A 527 29.55 11.26 32.70
CA GLY A 527 28.92 9.95 32.59
C GLY A 527 28.62 9.26 33.92
N THR A 528 28.69 9.96 35.05
CA THR A 528 28.63 9.37 36.40
C THR A 528 27.33 9.66 37.14
N LEU A 529 26.90 8.73 37.99
CA LEU A 529 25.83 8.92 38.98
C LEU A 529 26.39 9.41 40.32
N ASP A 530 25.62 10.23 41.04
CA ASP A 530 25.85 10.59 42.45
C ASP A 530 25.23 9.52 43.36
N TYR A 531 25.99 8.46 43.65
CA TYR A 531 25.48 7.32 44.42
C TYR A 531 25.10 7.65 45.88
N SER A 532 25.63 8.74 46.44
CA SER A 532 25.23 9.20 47.78
C SER A 532 23.90 9.94 47.82
N ASP A 533 23.38 10.32 46.65
CA ASP A 533 22.14 11.08 46.52
C ASP A 533 21.47 10.82 45.16
N ILE A 534 21.14 9.55 44.90
CA ILE A 534 20.61 9.13 43.59
C ILE A 534 19.30 9.87 43.24
N SER A 535 18.44 10.11 44.23
CA SER A 535 17.21 10.91 44.13
C SER A 535 17.44 12.43 44.01
N LEU A 536 18.69 12.88 44.08
CA LEU A 536 19.12 14.27 44.02
C LEU A 536 18.37 15.15 45.05
N LYS A 537 18.12 14.63 46.26
CA LYS A 537 17.42 15.37 47.33
C LYS A 537 18.26 16.55 47.83
N ASN A 538 19.57 16.38 47.88
CA ASN A 538 20.52 17.34 48.47
C ASN A 538 21.47 17.97 47.44
N THR A 539 21.74 17.30 46.33
CA THR A 539 22.75 17.71 45.35
C THR A 539 22.17 18.12 43.99
N PHE A 540 20.88 18.44 43.94
CA PHE A 540 20.17 18.78 42.71
C PHE A 540 20.81 19.93 41.94
N THR A 541 21.04 19.69 40.65
CA THR A 541 21.21 20.74 39.63
C THR A 541 20.50 20.27 38.37
N LEU A 542 20.13 21.18 37.47
CA LEU A 542 19.52 20.81 36.19
C LEU A 542 20.41 19.85 35.37
N ALA A 543 21.73 20.07 35.41
CA ALA A 543 22.70 19.20 34.74
C ALA A 543 22.76 17.81 35.37
N LYS A 544 22.81 17.71 36.71
CA LYS A 544 22.77 16.42 37.41
C LYS A 544 21.46 15.68 37.18
N CYS A 545 20.32 16.37 37.21
CA CYS A 545 19.01 15.77 36.94
C CYS A 545 18.93 15.21 35.51
N ALA A 546 19.42 15.95 34.50
CA ALA A 546 19.49 15.43 33.14
C ALA A 546 20.42 14.21 33.02
N ALA A 547 21.59 14.24 33.67
CA ALA A 547 22.53 13.13 33.67
C ALA A 547 21.96 11.88 34.37
N HIS A 548 21.34 12.05 35.55
CA HIS A 548 20.71 10.95 36.29
C HIS A 548 19.53 10.36 35.53
N ALA A 549 18.63 11.18 34.99
CA ALA A 549 17.49 10.68 34.20
C ALA A 549 17.94 9.88 32.97
N SER A 550 19.00 10.33 32.30
CA SER A 550 19.61 9.62 31.17
C SER A 550 20.24 8.29 31.59
N LEU A 551 21.18 8.29 32.53
CA LEU A 551 21.90 7.09 32.96
C LEU A 551 20.98 6.06 33.62
N MET A 552 20.12 6.51 34.54
CA MET A 552 19.19 5.61 35.23
C MET A 552 18.19 5.03 34.25
N GLY A 553 17.68 5.83 33.30
CA GLY A 553 16.80 5.34 32.24
C GLY A 553 17.47 4.26 31.38
N ASN A 554 18.71 4.48 30.97
CA ASN A 554 19.49 3.49 30.22
C ASN A 554 19.60 2.16 31.00
N PHE A 555 20.10 2.22 32.23
CA PHE A 555 20.41 1.03 33.00
C PHE A 555 19.18 0.27 33.49
N TYR A 556 18.08 0.97 33.79
CA TYR A 556 16.82 0.31 34.13
C TYR A 556 16.25 -0.42 32.91
N LEU A 557 16.27 0.18 31.72
CA LEU A 557 15.78 -0.48 30.49
C LEU A 557 16.63 -1.70 30.10
N GLU A 558 17.94 -1.66 30.33
CA GLU A 558 18.81 -2.83 30.16
C GLU A 558 18.43 -3.99 31.08
N ASP A 559 18.11 -3.68 32.33
CA ASP A 559 17.64 -4.66 33.29
C ASP A 559 16.30 -5.27 32.87
N MET A 560 15.36 -4.44 32.42
CA MET A 560 14.07 -4.88 31.90
C MET A 560 14.22 -5.79 30.67
N ALA A 561 15.10 -5.45 29.72
CA ALA A 561 15.36 -6.29 28.55
C ALA A 561 15.99 -7.64 28.92
N ARG A 562 16.78 -7.69 30.00
CA ARG A 562 17.34 -8.94 30.52
C ARG A 562 16.28 -9.82 31.16
N GLN A 563 15.38 -9.23 31.94
CA GLN A 563 14.31 -9.94 32.65
C GLN A 563 13.15 -10.34 31.72
N HIS A 564 12.91 -9.57 30.67
CA HIS A 564 11.80 -9.74 29.73
C HIS A 564 12.31 -9.82 28.29
N PRO A 565 12.99 -10.93 27.93
CA PRO A 565 13.68 -11.03 26.66
C PRO A 565 12.75 -11.02 25.45
N GLN A 566 11.44 -11.20 25.61
CA GLN A 566 10.46 -11.13 24.52
C GLN A 566 9.89 -9.73 24.27
N THR A 567 10.26 -8.74 25.09
CA THR A 567 9.88 -7.33 24.90
C THR A 567 11.12 -6.53 24.55
N SER A 568 11.01 -5.64 23.57
CA SER A 568 12.10 -4.73 23.18
C SER A 568 11.93 -3.35 23.82
N PHE A 569 13.05 -2.77 24.26
CA PHE A 569 13.11 -1.51 24.98
C PHE A 569 13.99 -0.51 24.24
N VAL A 570 13.45 0.66 23.92
CA VAL A 570 14.14 1.69 23.13
C VAL A 570 14.21 2.98 23.93
N HIS A 571 15.40 3.56 24.05
CA HIS A 571 15.63 4.91 24.58
C HIS A 571 16.03 5.83 23.41
N ALA A 572 15.09 6.67 22.95
CA ALA A 572 15.22 7.41 21.70
C ALA A 572 15.48 8.91 21.94
N TYR A 573 16.58 9.41 21.39
CA TYR A 573 16.90 10.83 21.32
C TYR A 573 16.12 11.51 20.18
N PRO A 574 15.29 12.53 20.45
CA PRO A 574 14.46 13.13 19.42
C PRO A 574 15.12 14.27 18.62
N SER A 575 16.34 14.69 18.97
CA SER A 575 16.92 15.99 18.53
C SER A 575 16.06 17.20 18.95
N GLY A 576 16.34 18.36 18.36
CA GLY A 576 15.55 19.58 18.54
C GLY A 576 14.26 19.51 17.73
N VAL A 577 13.13 19.23 18.40
CA VAL A 577 11.79 19.21 17.80
C VAL A 577 10.96 20.39 18.30
N ALA A 578 10.25 21.07 17.40
CA ALA A 578 9.43 22.24 17.73
C ALA A 578 8.15 21.84 18.48
N THR A 579 8.28 21.62 19.79
CA THR A 579 7.20 21.24 20.70
C THR A 579 6.90 22.34 21.72
N GLY A 580 5.86 22.15 22.54
CA GLY A 580 5.54 23.03 23.67
C GLY A 580 6.45 22.90 24.90
N LEU A 581 7.67 22.34 24.77
CA LEU A 581 8.56 22.01 25.89
C LEU A 581 8.91 23.22 26.78
N MET A 582 8.97 24.43 26.20
CA MET A 582 9.33 25.68 26.88
C MET A 582 8.15 26.45 27.48
N ARG A 583 6.92 25.90 27.45
CA ARG A 583 5.69 26.61 27.84
C ARG A 583 5.69 27.09 29.30
N GLU A 584 6.42 26.42 30.19
CA GLU A 584 6.48 26.74 31.63
C GLU A 584 7.53 27.82 31.98
N ILE A 585 8.29 28.34 30.99
CA ILE A 585 9.23 29.45 31.19
C ILE A 585 8.47 30.78 31.04
N PRO A 586 8.64 31.78 31.94
CA PRO A 586 8.13 33.13 31.72
C PRO A 586 8.62 33.70 30.39
N GLY A 587 7.69 34.10 29.49
CA GLY A 587 8.03 34.53 28.12
C GLY A 587 8.44 33.40 27.17
N GLY A 588 8.36 32.14 27.61
CA GLY A 588 8.81 30.95 26.89
C GLY A 588 8.13 30.72 25.56
N ASN A 589 6.84 31.08 25.41
CA ASN A 589 6.13 30.97 24.13
C ASN A 589 6.70 31.94 23.09
N VAL A 590 7.06 33.17 23.49
CA VAL A 590 7.68 34.17 22.59
C VAL A 590 9.10 33.71 22.23
N LEU A 591 9.87 33.27 23.22
CA LEU A 591 11.21 32.72 22.99
C LEU A 591 11.18 31.49 22.08
N ALA A 592 10.20 30.60 22.22
CA ALA A 592 10.03 29.43 21.38
C ALA A 592 9.73 29.81 19.93
N VAL A 593 8.90 30.83 19.67
CA VAL A 593 8.63 31.32 18.31
C VAL A 593 9.89 31.92 17.66
N VAL A 594 10.64 32.73 18.40
CA VAL A 594 11.90 33.32 17.93
C VAL A 594 12.93 32.24 17.62
N LEU A 595 13.14 31.31 18.56
CA LEU A 595 14.11 30.22 18.42
C LEU A 595 13.72 29.26 17.30
N LYS A 596 12.42 28.93 17.17
CA LYS A 596 11.90 28.10 16.07
C LYS A 596 12.18 28.74 14.71
N THR A 597 12.01 30.05 14.58
CA THR A 597 12.27 30.76 13.32
C THR A 597 13.76 30.75 12.96
N LEU A 598 14.64 31.02 13.93
CA LEU A 598 16.09 31.08 13.72
C LEU A 598 16.72 29.70 13.50
N LEU A 599 16.25 28.67 14.22
CA LEU A 599 16.86 27.34 14.22
C LEU A 599 16.13 26.34 13.32
N ARG A 600 15.09 26.75 12.58
CA ARG A 600 14.29 25.88 11.71
C ARG A 600 15.12 24.93 10.83
N PRO A 601 16.23 25.36 10.18
CA PRO A 601 17.03 24.47 9.33
C PRO A 601 17.75 23.34 10.07
N PHE A 602 17.90 23.47 11.40
CA PHE A 602 18.62 22.52 12.25
C PHE A 602 17.68 21.73 13.18
N MET A 603 16.36 21.92 13.03
CA MET A 603 15.34 21.24 13.82
C MET A 603 14.66 20.17 12.99
N VAL A 604 14.29 19.08 13.64
CA VAL A 604 13.49 18.03 13.01
C VAL A 604 12.03 18.49 12.99
N PRO A 605 11.35 18.48 11.82
CA PRO A 605 9.92 18.68 11.72
C PRO A 605 9.15 17.75 12.66
N LEU A 606 8.01 18.23 13.19
CA LEU A 606 7.25 17.47 14.17
C LEU A 606 6.67 16.18 13.58
N GLU A 607 6.18 16.24 12.34
CA GLU A 607 5.63 15.08 11.62
C GLU A 607 6.72 14.05 11.34
N GLU A 608 7.85 14.47 10.77
CA GLU A 608 9.01 13.61 10.56
C GLU A 608 9.51 12.97 11.86
N SER A 609 9.54 13.72 12.96
CA SER A 609 9.86 13.16 14.27
C SER A 609 8.85 12.07 14.66
N GLY A 610 7.55 12.27 14.41
CA GLY A 610 6.51 11.26 14.66
C GLY A 610 6.74 9.98 13.87
N GLU A 611 7.01 10.07 12.57
CA GLU A 611 7.26 8.93 11.69
C GLU A 611 8.53 8.15 12.10
N ARG A 612 9.62 8.86 12.43
CA ARG A 612 10.86 8.21 12.89
C ARG A 612 10.70 7.51 14.24
N HIS A 613 9.91 8.08 15.14
CA HIS A 613 9.59 7.44 16.40
C HIS A 613 8.62 6.26 16.22
N LEU A 614 7.72 6.31 15.23
CA LEU A 614 6.90 5.16 14.85
C LEU A 614 7.77 4.04 14.30
N PHE A 615 8.75 4.36 13.45
CA PHE A 615 9.74 3.39 12.97
C PHE A 615 10.48 2.72 14.14
N ALA A 616 11.00 3.51 15.09
CA ALA A 616 11.62 2.94 16.29
C ALA A 616 10.65 2.08 17.14
N ALA A 617 9.37 2.43 17.14
CA ALA A 617 8.33 1.72 17.87
C ALA A 617 7.86 0.41 17.22
N THR A 618 8.03 0.23 15.90
CA THR A 618 7.36 -0.85 15.15
C THR A 618 8.28 -1.66 14.23
N SER A 619 9.44 -1.12 13.84
CA SER A 619 10.38 -1.77 12.92
C SER A 619 11.01 -3.04 13.49
N GLY A 620 11.26 -4.02 12.60
CA GLY A 620 12.06 -5.21 12.87
C GLY A 620 13.53 -4.91 13.19
N LYS A 621 14.03 -3.68 12.94
CA LYS A 621 15.40 -3.24 13.27
C LYS A 621 15.74 -3.31 14.76
N PHE A 622 14.73 -3.24 15.63
CA PHE A 622 14.89 -3.24 17.09
C PHE A 622 14.22 -4.45 17.76
N PRO A 623 14.61 -5.69 17.41
CA PRO A 623 13.90 -6.89 17.86
C PRO A 623 14.05 -7.12 19.38
N PRO A 624 13.16 -7.90 20.00
CA PRO A 624 13.38 -8.34 21.38
C PRO A 624 14.57 -9.31 21.48
N LYS A 625 15.18 -9.41 22.66
CA LYS A 625 16.37 -10.24 22.90
C LYS A 625 16.19 -11.72 22.55
N ALA A 626 14.98 -12.24 22.73
CA ALA A 626 14.62 -13.63 22.46
C ALA A 626 14.69 -13.98 20.95
N GLU A 627 14.50 -13.00 20.08
CA GLU A 627 14.67 -13.14 18.63
C GLU A 627 16.14 -12.96 18.23
N GLY A 628 16.85 -12.04 18.90
CA GLY A 628 18.28 -11.82 18.70
C GLY A 628 18.60 -11.38 17.25
N ALA A 629 19.76 -11.78 16.73
CA ALA A 629 20.15 -11.52 15.34
C ALA A 629 19.47 -12.47 14.32
N ARG A 630 18.42 -13.20 14.71
CA ARG A 630 17.71 -14.15 13.82
C ARG A 630 16.66 -13.47 12.94
N THR A 631 16.35 -12.21 13.20
CA THR A 631 15.46 -11.40 12.37
C THR A 631 16.17 -11.09 11.05
N GLU A 632 15.54 -11.37 9.91
CA GLU A 632 16.08 -11.00 8.59
C GLU A 632 16.07 -9.46 8.41
N GLY A 633 17.15 -8.89 7.90
CA GLY A 633 17.28 -7.46 7.62
C GLY A 633 18.37 -6.72 8.42
N ASP A 634 18.32 -5.39 8.41
CA ASP A 634 19.23 -4.52 9.16
C ASP A 634 18.85 -4.50 10.65
N VAL A 635 19.51 -5.33 11.46
CA VAL A 635 19.29 -5.44 12.91
C VAL A 635 20.27 -4.54 13.67
N ALA A 636 19.74 -3.70 14.55
CA ALA A 636 20.55 -2.76 15.32
C ALA A 636 21.46 -3.46 16.36
N VAL A 637 22.66 -2.91 16.53
CA VAL A 637 23.51 -3.17 17.71
C VAL A 637 22.93 -2.44 18.90
N GLY A 638 22.63 -3.17 19.97
CA GLY A 638 22.03 -2.60 21.16
C GLY A 638 23.02 -2.19 22.25
N SER A 639 22.48 -1.81 23.40
CA SER A 639 23.19 -1.22 24.54
C SER A 639 24.26 -2.11 25.19
N ASP A 640 24.23 -3.43 24.99
CA ASP A 640 25.26 -4.37 25.46
C ASP A 640 26.31 -4.70 24.37
N GLY A 641 26.22 -4.07 23.20
CA GLY A 641 27.11 -4.28 22.07
C GLY A 641 26.76 -5.48 21.19
N ALA A 642 25.71 -6.24 21.52
CA ALA A 642 25.21 -7.32 20.66
C ALA A 642 24.17 -6.82 19.65
N GLU A 643 24.16 -7.39 18.45
CA GLU A 643 23.03 -7.28 17.53
C GLU A 643 21.80 -7.95 18.14
N GLY A 644 20.65 -7.28 18.07
CA GLY A 644 19.41 -7.87 18.59
C GLY A 644 19.35 -7.93 20.12
N SER A 645 19.97 -6.99 20.84
CA SER A 645 20.10 -7.10 22.32
C SER A 645 18.80 -6.99 23.12
N GLY A 646 17.71 -6.51 22.50
CA GLY A 646 16.45 -6.18 23.17
C GLY A 646 16.44 -4.85 23.92
N CYS A 647 17.57 -4.14 24.03
CA CYS A 647 17.65 -2.79 24.60
C CYS A 647 18.50 -1.87 23.72
N TYR A 648 17.90 -0.81 23.18
CA TYR A 648 18.50 0.04 22.17
C TYR A 648 18.56 1.49 22.61
N TRP A 649 19.71 2.14 22.39
CA TRP A 649 19.83 3.59 22.49
C TRP A 649 19.83 4.15 21.08
N VAL A 650 18.81 4.94 20.74
CA VAL A 650 18.53 5.32 19.36
C VAL A 650 18.68 6.83 19.20
N ASN A 651 19.29 7.23 18.09
CA ASN A 651 19.49 8.60 17.70
C ASN A 651 18.29 9.11 16.88
N TRP A 652 18.24 10.43 16.65
CA TRP A 652 17.07 11.07 16.01
C TRP A 652 16.85 10.68 14.55
N ASP A 653 17.85 10.07 13.91
CA ASP A 653 17.87 9.50 12.57
C ASP A 653 17.41 8.05 12.50
N GLY A 654 17.00 7.46 13.63
CA GLY A 654 16.58 6.06 13.67
C GLY A 654 17.76 5.09 13.74
N GLU A 655 19.00 5.58 13.86
CA GLU A 655 20.18 4.74 14.01
C GLU A 655 20.52 4.48 15.48
N ALA A 656 21.13 3.32 15.75
CA ALA A 656 21.66 3.04 17.07
C ALA A 656 22.82 4.00 17.40
N LEU A 657 22.83 4.50 18.63
CA LEU A 657 23.93 5.33 19.12
C LEU A 657 25.18 4.47 19.33
N PRO A 658 26.37 5.01 19.00
CA PRO A 658 27.62 4.27 19.16
C PRO A 658 27.95 4.05 20.64
N SER A 659 28.69 2.97 20.91
CA SER A 659 29.24 2.67 22.24
C SER A 659 30.00 3.87 22.84
N ASN A 660 29.95 4.03 24.17
CA ASN A 660 30.60 5.14 24.84
C ASN A 660 31.33 4.69 26.11
N LYS A 661 32.66 4.84 26.12
CA LYS A 661 33.53 4.42 27.23
C LYS A 661 33.14 4.97 28.61
N LYS A 662 32.50 6.14 28.68
CA LYS A 662 32.04 6.70 29.96
C LYS A 662 30.80 5.95 30.48
N LEU A 663 29.90 5.54 29.58
CA LEU A 663 28.74 4.71 29.94
C LEU A 663 29.21 3.33 30.37
N ASP A 664 30.16 2.73 29.65
CA ASP A 664 30.76 1.42 29.99
C ASP A 664 31.41 1.46 31.38
N LYS A 665 32.23 2.49 31.64
CA LYS A 665 32.87 2.69 32.95
C LYS A 665 31.85 2.82 34.08
N THR A 666 30.72 3.49 33.84
CA THR A 666 29.67 3.61 34.85
C THR A 666 28.95 2.28 35.05
N ARG A 667 28.66 1.54 33.97
CA ARG A 667 28.11 0.18 34.04
C ARG A 667 28.99 -0.75 34.88
N GLU A 668 30.30 -0.72 34.69
CA GLU A 668 31.30 -1.50 35.44
C GLU A 668 31.28 -1.22 36.97
N THR A 669 30.69 -0.11 37.43
CA THR A 669 30.53 0.18 38.86
C THR A 669 29.35 -0.56 39.52
N GLY A 670 28.68 -1.46 38.79
CA GLY A 670 27.42 -2.09 39.20
C GLY A 670 26.24 -1.12 39.15
N ALA A 671 26.24 -0.21 38.17
CA ALA A 671 25.23 0.83 38.08
C ALA A 671 23.83 0.26 37.82
N VAL A 672 23.72 -0.82 37.06
CA VAL A 672 22.43 -1.46 36.72
C VAL A 672 21.72 -1.92 37.98
N GLU A 673 22.38 -2.72 38.80
CA GLU A 673 21.82 -3.27 40.03
C GLU A 673 21.46 -2.16 41.03
N LYS A 674 22.34 -1.16 41.20
CA LYS A 674 22.12 -0.02 42.10
C LYS A 674 20.95 0.85 41.68
N VAL A 675 20.80 1.10 40.37
CA VAL A 675 19.69 1.89 39.84
C VAL A 675 18.36 1.17 40.03
N VAL A 676 18.32 -0.13 39.73
CA VAL A 676 17.11 -0.95 39.90
C VAL A 676 16.71 -1.02 41.37
N GLN A 677 17.65 -1.33 42.26
CA GLN A 677 17.42 -1.36 43.70
C GLN A 677 16.84 -0.03 44.20
N HIS A 678 17.53 1.08 43.89
CA HIS A 678 17.08 2.43 44.28
C HIS A 678 15.68 2.75 43.75
N THR A 679 15.39 2.37 42.50
CA THR A 679 14.09 2.65 41.87
C THR A 679 12.98 1.89 42.55
N ASN A 680 13.22 0.62 42.91
CA ASN A 680 12.25 -0.20 43.65
C ASN A 680 12.03 0.33 45.06
N GLU A 681 13.09 0.73 45.78
CA GLU A 681 12.98 1.37 47.10
C GLU A 681 12.12 2.64 47.04
N VAL A 682 12.32 3.49 46.02
CA VAL A 682 11.48 4.70 45.82
C VAL A 682 10.03 4.32 45.50
N PHE A 683 9.79 3.29 44.70
CA PHE A 683 8.43 2.83 44.41
C PHE A 683 7.74 2.29 45.66
N GLU A 684 8.43 1.53 46.50
CA GLU A 684 7.91 1.05 47.78
C GLU A 684 7.61 2.20 48.75
N GLU A 685 8.51 3.19 48.85
CA GLU A 685 8.34 4.37 49.70
C GLU A 685 7.11 5.20 49.28
N VAL A 686 6.93 5.42 47.98
CA VAL A 686 5.90 6.32 47.44
C VAL A 686 4.56 5.61 47.25
N CYS A 687 4.55 4.44 46.60
CA CYS A 687 3.35 3.72 46.20
C CYS A 687 2.98 2.56 47.14
N GLY A 688 3.86 2.17 48.05
CA GLY A 688 3.71 0.96 48.86
C GLY A 688 4.20 -0.30 48.15
N VAL A 689 4.30 -1.42 48.89
CA VAL A 689 4.72 -2.72 48.35
C VAL A 689 3.73 -3.17 47.27
N ALA A 690 4.24 -3.43 46.06
CA ALA A 690 3.43 -3.99 45.00
C ALA A 690 2.89 -5.38 45.42
N GLN A 691 1.57 -5.57 45.34
CA GLN A 691 0.97 -6.89 45.53
C GLN A 691 1.25 -7.73 44.29
N GLY A 692 2.22 -8.66 44.39
CA GLY A 692 2.48 -9.72 43.41
C GLY A 692 3.66 -9.44 42.48
N MET A 693 4.84 -9.88 42.90
CA MET A 693 5.95 -10.27 42.01
C MET A 693 5.84 -11.76 41.69
#